data_AF-A0A9D0ABW2-F1
#
_entry.id   AF-A0A9D0ABW2-F1
#
_cell.length_a   1.000
_cell.length_b   1.000
_cell.length_c   1.000
_cell.angle_alpha   90.00
_cell.angle_beta   90.00
_cell.angle_gamma   90.00
#
_symmetry.space_group_name_H-M   'P 1'
#
loop_
_entity.id
_entity.type
_entity.pdbx_description
1 polymer ?
#
loop_
_entity_poly.entity_id
_entity_poly.type
_entity_poly.pdbx_seq_one_letter_code
_entity_poly.pdbx_strand_id
1 'polypeptide(L)'
;MAKKANSNGRAIDLTSYTFVQTCGGCHPGGGPAEYDRNGKRYDLFAADPKNNIISGGDNNFDGDYYKAGWAESGVLEADCLMCHMPEYGYGLRKKQVKALNFRWAATAGAGFATVTGSVARHEKPKLTYNLSMFRSDGKVALPMVREIPTENCLHCHREPDWKKKGASYNFRTDVHLRAGLKCVDCHVTGRKALDGRIAGREMHQIGKGDDPTGLVRNDLDNSLRTCEDCHFRGELRTKIATHKGLPPIHLQKIACLTCHVPQRQVKAALMQDSTVFNDVPRISVPGKRIWTFYGPEMKPWNLYGEASTFTVERQPLHLFSPVRAWYKGKIYPLNRIDSIWIAIMDDAGTITGQPYMKDLYKMWAGHRKNPGKVWPELNIIKDDNKDGAPEANRPEEIQALLQTVTTYLIQQNEPLDGKNIALVSGDTYTLDGTNWQPLKFRPEPWQYTPYSSVFKLSHDIAPADSALGAGGCTDCHSNSSPFWHRPVMAKPFVGDDAHSSWISNAHLLGLSNLGVTMGALRHQVLEPVLFYGLLAAGTLFVVILLVPGISIVPGSCSTLTTDPAMRHMLAILGVAILGPAIILLGGDLLSSEVIGVLGNIHKAVAILMVLAVVLMIIRGQGSRSLLFVLGVIGIVFMATTGSILLFAESMDLRQIVFTLHDIGAVSLVALAVFGLLTRLLCSINK
;
A
#
# COMPACT_ATOMS: atom_id res chain seq x y z
N MET A 1 -7.38 23.30 -8.33
CA MET A 1 -8.17 24.55 -8.23
C MET A 1 -7.45 25.63 -9.01
N ALA A 2 -8.19 26.50 -9.70
CA ALA A 2 -7.62 27.61 -10.46
C ALA A 2 -6.77 28.54 -9.58
N LYS A 3 -5.78 29.22 -10.17
CA LYS A 3 -5.00 30.24 -9.45
C LYS A 3 -5.91 31.38 -9.01
N LYS A 4 -5.46 32.20 -8.05
CA LYS A 4 -6.17 33.42 -7.67
C LYS A 4 -6.23 34.38 -8.85
N ALA A 5 -5.08 34.85 -9.34
CA ALA A 5 -5.04 35.69 -10.54
C ALA A 5 -4.82 34.84 -11.80
N ASN A 6 -5.63 35.07 -12.83
CA ASN A 6 -5.52 34.42 -14.12
C ASN A 6 -5.53 35.46 -15.24
N SER A 7 -4.90 35.17 -16.37
CA SER A 7 -4.82 36.09 -17.51
C SER A 7 -6.10 36.11 -18.35
N ASN A 8 -6.89 35.04 -18.32
CA ASN A 8 -8.15 34.92 -19.04
C ASN A 8 -9.02 33.81 -18.41
N GLY A 9 -10.28 33.74 -18.84
CA GLY A 9 -11.22 32.71 -18.39
C GLY A 9 -10.88 31.28 -18.85
N ARG A 10 -10.10 31.10 -19.93
CA ARG A 10 -9.68 29.77 -20.42
C ARG A 10 -8.71 29.10 -19.45
N ALA A 11 -7.84 29.86 -18.78
CA ALA A 11 -6.93 29.37 -17.75
C ALA A 11 -7.64 28.98 -16.43
N ILE A 12 -8.95 29.24 -16.31
CA ILE A 12 -9.74 28.93 -15.11
C ILE A 12 -10.44 27.59 -15.29
N ASP A 13 -9.98 26.59 -14.54
CA ASP A 13 -10.65 25.30 -14.38
C ASP A 13 -11.67 25.35 -13.23
N LEU A 14 -11.33 24.75 -12.08
CA LEU A 14 -12.19 24.68 -10.91
C LEU A 14 -11.94 25.88 -9.98
N THR A 15 -12.84 26.86 -9.98
CA THR A 15 -12.87 27.96 -9.00
C THR A 15 -13.23 27.44 -7.61
N SER A 16 -12.95 28.23 -6.57
CA SER A 16 -13.35 27.90 -5.20
C SER A 16 -14.87 27.73 -5.09
N TYR A 17 -15.64 28.57 -5.81
CA TYR A 17 -17.10 28.47 -5.87
C TYR A 17 -17.59 27.17 -6.51
N THR A 18 -17.06 26.83 -7.70
CA THR A 18 -17.41 25.59 -8.40
C THR A 18 -16.98 24.35 -7.63
N PHE A 19 -15.87 24.42 -6.89
CA PHE A 19 -15.45 23.38 -5.95
C PHE A 19 -16.50 23.16 -4.85
N VAL A 20 -16.99 24.22 -4.18
CA VAL A 20 -18.03 24.07 -3.15
C VAL A 20 -19.33 23.54 -3.75
N GLN A 21 -19.74 24.03 -4.92
CA GLN A 21 -20.92 23.52 -5.63
C GLN A 21 -20.84 22.02 -5.92
N THR A 22 -19.68 21.56 -6.41
CA THR A 22 -19.51 20.19 -6.91
C THR A 22 -19.15 19.20 -5.80
N CYS A 23 -18.30 19.64 -4.87
CA CYS A 23 -17.67 18.80 -3.86
C CYS A 23 -18.18 19.09 -2.44
N GLY A 24 -18.82 20.23 -2.18
CA GLY A 24 -19.24 20.66 -0.83
C GLY A 24 -20.17 19.68 -0.11
N GLY A 25 -20.90 18.83 -0.85
CA GLY A 25 -21.70 17.74 -0.28
C GLY A 25 -20.87 16.64 0.41
N CYS A 26 -19.59 16.49 0.05
CA CYS A 26 -18.64 15.53 0.62
C CYS A 26 -17.60 16.18 1.54
N HIS A 27 -17.68 17.50 1.76
CA HIS A 27 -16.76 18.25 2.61
C HIS A 27 -17.50 18.90 3.78
N PRO A 28 -16.86 19.00 4.96
CA PRO A 28 -17.50 19.53 6.16
C PRO A 28 -17.79 21.04 6.09
N GLY A 29 -17.23 21.73 5.11
CA GLY A 29 -17.26 23.20 4.99
C GLY A 29 -16.06 23.85 5.68
N GLY A 30 -16.11 25.17 5.79
CA GLY A 30 -15.05 26.01 6.37
C GLY A 30 -13.84 26.17 5.43
N GLY A 31 -12.84 26.91 5.90
CA GLY A 31 -11.59 27.14 5.17
C GLY A 31 -11.84 27.67 3.75
N PRO A 32 -11.46 26.95 2.69
CA PRO A 32 -11.65 27.38 1.29
C PRO A 32 -13.12 27.43 0.84
N ALA A 33 -14.07 27.01 1.66
CA ALA A 33 -15.50 27.16 1.41
C ALA A 33 -16.12 28.39 2.11
N GLU A 34 -15.30 29.12 2.88
CA GLU A 34 -15.73 30.26 3.71
C GLU A 34 -14.88 31.50 3.45
N TYR A 35 -13.57 31.35 3.30
CA TYR A 35 -12.62 32.44 3.13
C TYR A 35 -11.87 32.33 1.80
N ASP A 36 -11.68 33.48 1.16
CA ASP A 36 -10.77 33.61 0.03
C ASP A 36 -9.30 33.47 0.45
N ARG A 37 -8.40 33.42 -0.54
CA ARG A 37 -6.96 33.24 -0.30
C ARG A 37 -6.29 34.42 0.41
N ASN A 38 -7.00 35.54 0.63
CA ASN A 38 -6.57 36.69 1.41
C ASN A 38 -7.23 36.73 2.80
N GLY A 39 -7.95 35.68 3.19
CA GLY A 39 -8.64 35.58 4.48
C GLY A 39 -9.92 36.40 4.57
N LYS A 40 -10.50 36.84 3.44
CA LYS A 40 -11.79 37.55 3.42
C LYS A 40 -12.91 36.56 3.28
N ARG A 41 -13.96 36.69 4.10
CA ARG A 41 -15.13 35.83 4.01
C ARG A 41 -15.90 36.12 2.72
N TYR A 42 -16.11 35.10 1.88
CA TYR A 42 -16.53 35.28 0.49
C TYR A 42 -17.83 36.07 0.32
N ASP A 43 -18.86 35.74 1.10
CA ASP A 43 -20.19 36.32 0.99
C ASP A 43 -20.22 37.79 1.42
N LEU A 44 -19.57 38.12 2.54
CA LEU A 44 -19.45 39.49 3.01
C LEU A 44 -18.59 40.35 2.08
N PHE A 45 -17.46 39.82 1.60
CA PHE A 45 -16.58 40.56 0.70
C PHE A 45 -17.24 40.82 -0.65
N ALA A 46 -17.93 39.83 -1.20
CA ALA A 46 -18.65 39.98 -2.47
C ALA A 46 -19.87 40.91 -2.36
N ALA A 47 -20.52 40.98 -1.18
CA ALA A 47 -21.69 41.83 -0.98
C ALA A 47 -21.37 43.31 -0.73
N ASP A 48 -20.15 43.65 -0.31
CA ASP A 48 -19.73 45.05 -0.11
C ASP A 48 -19.46 45.73 -1.48
N PRO A 49 -20.25 46.76 -1.85
CA PRO A 49 -20.08 47.46 -3.13
C PRO A 49 -18.68 48.04 -3.35
N LYS A 50 -17.93 48.33 -2.27
CA LYS A 50 -16.57 48.88 -2.37
C LYS A 50 -15.57 47.93 -3.03
N ASN A 51 -15.86 46.63 -3.02
CA ASN A 51 -14.96 45.61 -3.55
C ASN A 51 -15.19 45.33 -5.05
N ASN A 52 -16.21 45.94 -5.67
CA ASN A 52 -16.52 45.81 -7.10
C ASN A 52 -16.64 44.36 -7.59
N ILE A 53 -17.15 43.45 -6.75
CA ILE A 53 -17.42 42.06 -7.13
C ILE A 53 -18.83 41.98 -7.72
N ILE A 54 -18.92 41.51 -8.96
CA ILE A 54 -20.19 41.32 -9.67
C ILE A 54 -20.56 39.84 -9.58
N SER A 55 -21.74 39.53 -9.03
CA SER A 55 -22.24 38.15 -8.98
C SER A 55 -22.38 37.56 -10.39
N GLY A 56 -21.79 36.39 -10.61
CA GLY A 56 -21.73 35.75 -11.94
C GLY A 56 -20.83 36.47 -12.96
N GLY A 57 -20.14 37.54 -12.56
CA GLY A 57 -19.23 38.32 -13.41
C GLY A 57 -17.86 37.66 -13.60
N ASP A 58 -17.05 38.22 -14.50
CA ASP A 58 -15.68 37.73 -14.70
C ASP A 58 -14.73 38.15 -13.58
N ASN A 59 -15.03 39.23 -12.85
CA ASN A 59 -14.30 39.65 -11.63
C ASN A 59 -12.77 39.61 -11.82
N ASN A 60 -12.28 40.18 -12.92
CA ASN A 60 -10.87 40.22 -13.31
C ASN A 60 -10.19 38.84 -13.36
N PHE A 61 -10.96 37.80 -13.71
CA PHE A 61 -10.49 36.42 -13.75
C PHE A 61 -9.92 35.94 -12.42
N ASP A 62 -10.42 36.47 -11.30
CA ASP A 62 -10.04 36.00 -9.97
C ASP A 62 -10.65 34.61 -9.72
N GLY A 63 -9.85 33.56 -9.58
CA GLY A 63 -10.33 32.18 -9.36
C GLY A 63 -11.13 31.97 -8.07
N ASP A 64 -11.16 32.96 -7.16
CA ASP A 64 -12.03 33.01 -6.00
C ASP A 64 -13.45 33.54 -6.33
N TYR A 65 -13.57 34.46 -7.29
CA TYR A 65 -14.80 35.21 -7.60
C TYR A 65 -15.30 35.04 -9.06
N TYR A 66 -14.54 34.41 -9.94
CA TYR A 66 -14.86 34.22 -11.36
C TYR A 66 -16.14 33.40 -11.50
N LYS A 67 -17.16 34.03 -12.11
CA LYS A 67 -18.52 33.48 -12.26
C LYS A 67 -19.16 33.00 -10.95
N ALA A 68 -18.69 33.51 -9.81
CA ALA A 68 -19.16 33.10 -8.49
C ALA A 68 -20.38 33.92 -8.05
N GLY A 69 -21.27 33.28 -7.29
CA GLY A 69 -22.48 33.89 -6.71
C GLY A 69 -22.44 33.91 -5.18
N TRP A 70 -21.31 34.30 -4.59
CA TRP A 70 -21.10 34.23 -3.13
C TRP A 70 -22.06 35.13 -2.33
N ALA A 71 -22.41 36.31 -2.85
CA ALA A 71 -23.29 37.25 -2.17
C ALA A 71 -24.70 36.67 -1.96
N GLU A 72 -25.22 35.90 -2.93
CA GLU A 72 -26.54 35.29 -2.88
C GLU A 72 -26.54 33.92 -2.20
N SER A 73 -25.53 33.09 -2.48
CA SER A 73 -25.42 31.72 -1.94
C SER A 73 -24.98 31.68 -0.48
N GLY A 74 -24.24 32.71 -0.06
CA GLY A 74 -23.48 32.68 1.18
C GLY A 74 -22.31 31.70 1.14
N VAL A 75 -21.74 31.40 2.30
CA VAL A 75 -20.62 30.44 2.44
C VAL A 75 -21.06 29.12 3.04
N LEU A 76 -20.27 28.06 2.80
CA LEU A 76 -20.48 26.76 3.44
C LEU A 76 -19.53 26.66 4.64
N GLU A 77 -20.02 27.07 5.81
CA GLU A 77 -19.27 27.06 7.08
C GLU A 77 -18.92 25.64 7.54
N ALA A 78 -17.90 25.53 8.39
CA ALA A 78 -17.60 24.28 9.07
C ALA A 78 -18.77 23.89 9.98
N ASP A 79 -19.37 22.74 9.73
CA ASP A 79 -20.59 22.34 10.43
C ASP A 79 -20.32 21.25 11.46
N CYS A 80 -20.23 21.68 12.72
CA CYS A 80 -19.95 20.81 13.86
C CYS A 80 -21.03 19.75 14.10
N LEU A 81 -22.28 20.06 13.75
CA LEU A 81 -23.43 19.20 14.05
C LEU A 81 -23.45 17.97 13.14
N MET A 82 -22.84 18.02 11.96
CA MET A 82 -22.70 16.82 11.15
C MET A 82 -21.92 15.71 11.86
N CYS A 83 -20.96 16.06 12.71
CA CYS A 83 -20.19 15.07 13.47
C CYS A 83 -20.86 14.72 14.80
N HIS A 84 -21.45 15.72 15.46
CA HIS A 84 -21.90 15.60 16.84
C HIS A 84 -23.39 15.37 17.01
N MET A 85 -24.23 15.53 16.00
CA MET A 85 -25.69 15.35 16.11
C MET A 85 -26.12 14.05 15.40
N PRO A 86 -26.60 13.03 16.13
CA PRO A 86 -26.99 11.75 15.53
C PRO A 86 -28.09 11.85 14.48
N GLU A 87 -29.04 12.78 14.66
CA GLU A 87 -30.18 12.97 13.75
C GLU A 87 -29.86 13.89 12.55
N TYR A 88 -28.58 14.19 12.30
CA TYR A 88 -28.20 15.13 11.26
C TYR A 88 -28.59 14.65 9.85
N GLY A 89 -29.39 15.44 9.16
CA GLY A 89 -29.91 15.19 7.82
C GLY A 89 -28.90 15.49 6.71
N TYR A 90 -27.90 14.65 6.52
CA TYR A 90 -26.91 14.81 5.44
C TYR A 90 -27.53 14.96 4.05
N GLY A 91 -28.59 14.20 3.76
CA GLY A 91 -29.31 14.29 2.48
C GLY A 91 -29.96 15.66 2.28
N LEU A 92 -30.48 16.28 3.34
CA LEU A 92 -31.03 17.63 3.31
C LEU A 92 -29.94 18.68 3.09
N ARG A 93 -28.83 18.58 3.83
CA ARG A 93 -27.64 19.44 3.61
C ARG A 93 -27.17 19.37 2.17
N LYS A 94 -27.00 18.17 1.61
CA LYS A 94 -26.56 17.94 0.22
C LYS A 94 -27.54 18.53 -0.81
N LYS A 95 -28.86 18.47 -0.55
CA LYS A 95 -29.87 19.13 -1.39
C LYS A 95 -29.69 20.66 -1.39
N GLN A 96 -29.43 21.27 -0.23
CA GLN A 96 -29.19 22.71 -0.14
C GLN A 96 -27.89 23.13 -0.83
N VAL A 97 -26.81 22.37 -0.69
CA VAL A 97 -25.56 22.63 -1.42
C VAL A 97 -25.79 22.59 -2.94
N LYS A 98 -26.53 21.60 -3.45
CA LYS A 98 -26.89 21.53 -4.88
C LYS A 98 -27.77 22.69 -5.34
N ALA A 99 -28.60 23.23 -4.44
CA ALA A 99 -29.44 24.39 -4.70
C ALA A 99 -28.67 25.74 -4.62
N LEU A 100 -27.34 25.68 -4.38
CA LEU A 100 -26.45 26.82 -4.09
C LEU A 100 -26.85 27.59 -2.82
N ASN A 101 -27.60 26.97 -1.92
CA ASN A 101 -28.03 27.57 -0.65
C ASN A 101 -26.98 27.32 0.45
N PHE A 102 -25.73 27.70 0.21
CA PHE A 102 -24.60 27.32 1.07
C PHE A 102 -24.77 27.75 2.53
N ARG A 103 -25.18 29.01 2.76
CA ARG A 103 -25.43 29.57 4.10
C ARG A 103 -26.47 28.78 4.91
N TRP A 104 -27.44 28.18 4.24
CA TRP A 104 -28.58 27.53 4.89
C TRP A 104 -28.43 26.00 5.00
N ALA A 105 -27.37 25.44 4.42
CA ALA A 105 -27.20 24.00 4.31
C ALA A 105 -27.11 23.31 5.68
N ALA A 106 -26.32 23.88 6.60
CA ALA A 106 -26.18 23.36 7.96
C ALA A 106 -27.48 23.44 8.77
N THR A 107 -28.21 24.56 8.64
CA THR A 107 -29.52 24.75 9.30
C THR A 107 -30.55 23.72 8.85
N ALA A 108 -30.61 23.42 7.55
CA ALA A 108 -31.48 22.39 7.02
C ALA A 108 -31.04 20.98 7.44
N GLY A 109 -29.73 20.72 7.47
CA GLY A 109 -29.17 19.45 7.92
C GLY A 109 -29.46 19.18 9.41
N ALA A 110 -29.34 20.19 10.27
CA ALA A 110 -29.63 20.08 11.70
C ALA A 110 -31.14 20.03 12.02
N GLY A 111 -32.03 20.20 11.03
CA GLY A 111 -33.47 20.20 11.21
C GLY A 111 -34.06 21.49 11.82
N PHE A 112 -33.24 22.52 12.07
CA PHE A 112 -33.69 23.77 12.68
C PHE A 112 -34.70 24.54 11.84
N ALA A 113 -34.66 24.40 10.52
CA ALA A 113 -35.61 25.04 9.63
C ALA A 113 -35.78 24.26 8.32
N THR A 114 -36.98 24.35 7.76
CA THR A 114 -37.18 24.02 6.34
C THR A 114 -36.73 25.22 5.49
N VAL A 115 -35.95 24.95 4.44
CA VAL A 115 -35.45 25.97 3.52
C VAL A 115 -36.15 25.78 2.17
N THR A 116 -36.90 26.79 1.76
CA THR A 116 -37.56 26.87 0.44
C THR A 116 -36.85 27.90 -0.43
N GLY A 117 -36.99 27.80 -1.75
CA GLY A 117 -36.25 28.63 -2.69
C GLY A 117 -34.87 28.07 -3.04
N SER A 118 -34.29 28.53 -4.14
CA SER A 118 -32.97 28.11 -4.60
C SER A 118 -32.22 29.25 -5.27
N VAL A 119 -31.01 29.52 -4.78
CA VAL A 119 -30.09 30.48 -5.41
C VAL A 119 -29.73 30.03 -6.83
N ALA A 120 -29.59 28.73 -7.07
CA ALA A 120 -29.38 28.18 -8.41
C ALA A 120 -30.52 28.48 -9.40
N ARG A 121 -31.73 28.78 -8.91
CA ARG A 121 -32.90 29.19 -9.72
C ARG A 121 -33.17 30.69 -9.63
N HIS A 122 -32.22 31.49 -9.14
CA HIS A 122 -32.35 32.93 -8.90
C HIS A 122 -33.50 33.31 -7.95
N GLU A 123 -33.86 32.41 -7.03
CA GLU A 123 -34.85 32.68 -5.99
C GLU A 123 -34.15 32.99 -4.67
N LYS A 124 -34.74 33.86 -3.86
CA LYS A 124 -34.25 34.13 -2.50
C LYS A 124 -34.68 33.00 -1.55
N PRO A 125 -33.74 32.30 -0.88
CA PRO A 125 -34.11 31.27 0.09
C PRO A 125 -34.88 31.85 1.27
N LYS A 126 -35.91 31.13 1.72
CA LYS A 126 -36.74 31.48 2.87
C LYS A 126 -36.70 30.35 3.90
N LEU A 127 -36.48 30.70 5.17
CA LEU A 127 -36.51 29.75 6.27
C LEU A 127 -37.89 29.73 6.92
N THR A 128 -38.32 28.54 7.31
CA THR A 128 -39.40 28.32 8.28
C THR A 128 -38.84 27.49 9.42
N TYR A 129 -38.61 28.13 10.57
CA TYR A 129 -38.01 27.49 11.74
C TYR A 129 -38.94 26.43 12.33
N ASN A 130 -38.37 25.31 12.74
CA ASN A 130 -39.06 24.32 13.52
C ASN A 130 -39.09 24.75 15.00
N LEU A 131 -40.12 25.51 15.38
CA LEU A 131 -40.25 26.07 16.73
C LEU A 131 -40.26 25.00 17.83
N SER A 132 -40.59 23.73 17.54
CA SER A 132 -40.55 22.65 18.54
C SER A 132 -39.14 22.34 19.02
N MET A 133 -38.11 22.74 18.28
CA MET A 133 -36.70 22.58 18.67
C MET A 133 -36.21 23.69 19.60
N PHE A 134 -36.98 24.78 19.71
CA PHE A 134 -36.62 25.96 20.48
C PHE A 134 -37.44 25.98 21.76
N ARG A 135 -36.74 26.20 22.87
CA ARG A 135 -37.35 26.48 24.17
C ARG A 135 -37.97 27.89 24.14
N SER A 136 -38.82 28.18 25.12
CA SER A 136 -39.44 29.50 25.26
C SER A 136 -38.45 30.66 25.42
N ASP A 137 -37.21 30.38 25.86
CA ASP A 137 -36.12 31.36 25.94
C ASP A 137 -35.28 31.47 24.65
N GLY A 138 -35.72 30.84 23.56
CA GLY A 138 -35.06 30.87 22.26
C GLY A 138 -33.83 29.96 22.14
N LYS A 139 -33.49 29.20 23.19
CA LYS A 139 -32.37 28.24 23.17
C LYS A 139 -32.80 26.90 22.58
N VAL A 140 -31.83 26.19 22.00
CA VAL A 140 -32.00 24.82 21.51
C VAL A 140 -31.32 23.83 22.45
N ALA A 141 -31.95 22.69 22.70
CA ALA A 141 -31.34 21.55 23.39
C ALA A 141 -30.90 20.53 22.33
N LEU A 142 -29.61 20.49 22.01
CA LEU A 142 -29.08 19.62 20.96
C LEU A 142 -28.63 18.27 21.54
N PRO A 143 -29.07 17.14 20.96
CA PRO A 143 -28.60 15.81 21.36
C PRO A 143 -27.17 15.58 20.83
N MET A 144 -26.19 16.29 21.38
CA MET A 144 -24.79 16.19 20.93
C MET A 144 -24.09 15.00 21.58
N VAL A 145 -23.41 14.20 20.77
CA VAL A 145 -22.56 13.09 21.22
C VAL A 145 -21.10 13.51 21.27
N ARG A 146 -20.42 13.18 22.37
CA ARG A 146 -18.98 13.38 22.50
C ARG A 146 -18.18 12.38 21.67
N GLU A 147 -18.64 11.13 21.63
CA GLU A 147 -18.00 10.06 20.88
C GLU A 147 -18.69 9.87 19.55
N ILE A 148 -18.03 10.36 18.50
CA ILE A 148 -18.59 10.38 17.15
C ILE A 148 -18.75 8.94 16.64
N PRO A 149 -19.97 8.56 16.22
CA PRO A 149 -20.20 7.27 15.59
C PRO A 149 -19.49 7.14 14.23
N THR A 150 -19.08 5.92 13.87
CA THR A 150 -18.33 5.62 12.64
C THR A 150 -19.10 5.99 11.37
N GLU A 151 -20.43 5.88 11.38
CA GLU A 151 -21.32 6.26 10.28
C GLU A 151 -21.19 7.72 9.86
N ASN A 152 -20.90 8.63 10.79
CA ASN A 152 -20.75 10.06 10.49
C ASN A 152 -19.50 10.32 9.64
N CYS A 153 -18.39 9.62 9.93
CA CYS A 153 -17.17 9.67 9.12
C CYS A 153 -17.40 9.02 7.75
N LEU A 154 -18.08 7.88 7.76
CA LEU A 154 -18.32 7.07 6.58
C LEU A 154 -19.32 7.70 5.59
N HIS A 155 -20.07 8.73 5.97
CA HIS A 155 -20.87 9.49 5.01
C HIS A 155 -20.03 10.03 3.84
N CYS A 156 -18.80 10.47 4.12
CA CYS A 156 -17.89 11.03 3.12
C CYS A 156 -16.76 10.06 2.75
N HIS A 157 -16.22 9.31 3.73
CA HIS A 157 -15.07 8.43 3.50
C HIS A 157 -15.42 7.10 2.85
N ARG A 158 -16.64 6.59 3.03
CA ARG A 158 -16.98 5.22 2.60
C ARG A 158 -16.91 5.10 1.09
N GLU A 159 -17.71 5.88 0.36
CA GLU A 159 -17.87 5.77 -1.10
C GLU A 159 -16.55 5.86 -1.88
N PRO A 160 -15.69 6.88 -1.67
CA PRO A 160 -14.45 7.01 -2.42
C PRO A 160 -13.41 5.94 -2.07
N ASP A 161 -13.34 5.54 -0.80
CA ASP A 161 -12.31 4.62 -0.33
C ASP A 161 -12.62 3.18 -0.74
N TRP A 162 -13.89 2.75 -0.76
CA TRP A 162 -14.23 1.43 -1.32
C TRP A 162 -14.04 1.40 -2.84
N LYS A 163 -14.47 2.45 -3.57
CA LYS A 163 -14.43 2.48 -5.04
C LYS A 163 -13.02 2.52 -5.61
N LYS A 164 -12.08 3.19 -4.93
CA LYS A 164 -10.72 3.41 -5.48
C LYS A 164 -9.65 2.59 -4.76
N LYS A 165 -9.76 2.48 -3.43
CA LYS A 165 -8.72 1.88 -2.58
C LYS A 165 -9.03 0.44 -2.19
N GLY A 166 -10.26 -0.02 -2.45
CA GLY A 166 -10.75 -1.33 -2.02
C GLY A 166 -10.92 -1.42 -0.50
N ALA A 167 -11.15 -0.31 0.21
CA ALA A 167 -11.36 -0.26 1.65
C ALA A 167 -12.84 -0.32 2.03
N SER A 168 -13.22 -1.36 2.77
CA SER A 168 -14.64 -1.70 2.93
C SER A 168 -15.31 -1.11 4.17
N TYR A 169 -14.54 -0.89 5.25
CA TYR A 169 -14.99 -0.39 6.55
C TYR A 169 -16.17 -1.17 7.13
N ASN A 170 -16.07 -2.50 7.17
CA ASN A 170 -17.10 -3.35 7.75
C ASN A 170 -16.56 -4.31 8.82
N PHE A 171 -17.47 -4.77 9.69
CA PHE A 171 -17.16 -5.68 10.81
C PHE A 171 -16.65 -7.07 10.36
N ARG A 172 -16.93 -7.48 9.12
CA ARG A 172 -16.50 -8.76 8.58
C ARG A 172 -15.02 -8.71 8.18
N THR A 173 -14.54 -7.60 7.63
CA THR A 173 -13.19 -7.46 7.09
C THR A 173 -12.20 -6.84 8.08
N ASP A 174 -12.68 -6.11 9.08
CA ASP A 174 -11.82 -5.42 10.05
C ASP A 174 -12.09 -5.89 11.49
N VAL A 175 -11.05 -6.45 12.12
CA VAL A 175 -11.11 -6.95 13.49
C VAL A 175 -11.37 -5.85 14.53
N HIS A 176 -10.92 -4.62 14.26
CA HIS A 176 -11.10 -3.50 15.20
C HIS A 176 -12.53 -3.00 15.18
N LEU A 177 -13.11 -2.83 13.98
CA LEU A 177 -14.53 -2.52 13.87
C LEU A 177 -15.35 -3.62 14.54
N ARG A 178 -15.03 -4.90 14.29
CA ARG A 178 -15.69 -6.05 14.94
C ARG A 178 -15.65 -6.01 16.46
N ALA A 179 -14.54 -5.53 17.03
CA ALA A 179 -14.36 -5.35 18.47
C ALA A 179 -15.07 -4.09 19.02
N GLY A 180 -15.72 -3.29 18.17
CA GLY A 180 -16.48 -2.10 18.55
C GLY A 180 -15.69 -0.80 18.53
N LEU A 181 -14.46 -0.78 17.98
CA LEU A 181 -13.69 0.45 17.85
C LEU A 181 -14.34 1.39 16.81
N LYS A 182 -14.32 2.68 17.12
CA LYS A 182 -14.79 3.77 16.24
C LYS A 182 -13.61 4.38 15.50
N CYS A 183 -13.88 5.08 14.40
CA CYS A 183 -12.82 5.79 13.65
C CYS A 183 -11.99 6.71 14.57
N VAL A 184 -12.65 7.42 15.49
CA VAL A 184 -12.02 8.37 16.42
C VAL A 184 -11.19 7.72 17.53
N ASP A 185 -11.23 6.40 17.68
CA ASP A 185 -10.37 5.68 18.63
C ASP A 185 -8.95 5.49 18.07
N CYS A 186 -8.78 5.48 16.75
CA CYS A 186 -7.47 5.56 16.09
C CYS A 186 -7.18 6.99 15.64
N HIS A 187 -8.12 7.61 14.94
CA HIS A 187 -8.08 9.01 14.51
C HIS A 187 -8.45 9.96 15.67
N VAL A 188 -7.69 9.87 16.76
CA VAL A 188 -7.90 10.64 17.98
C VAL A 188 -7.89 12.14 17.73
N THR A 189 -8.67 12.87 18.51
CA THR A 189 -8.81 14.34 18.44
C THR A 189 -8.87 14.94 19.83
N GLY A 190 -8.47 16.21 19.93
CA GLY A 190 -8.68 17.02 21.11
C GLY A 190 -8.11 16.39 22.37
N ARG A 191 -8.90 16.38 23.44
CA ARG A 191 -8.45 15.89 24.75
C ARG A 191 -8.12 14.39 24.80
N LYS A 192 -8.49 13.61 23.78
CA LYS A 192 -8.16 12.18 23.71
C LYS A 192 -6.82 11.92 23.01
N ALA A 193 -6.26 12.92 22.34
CA ALA A 193 -4.99 12.78 21.65
C ALA A 193 -3.80 12.99 22.61
N LEU A 194 -2.75 12.18 22.43
CA LEU A 194 -1.48 12.32 23.14
C LEU A 194 -0.50 13.23 22.38
N ASP A 195 -0.66 13.32 21.06
CA ASP A 195 0.18 14.15 20.21
C ASP A 195 -0.15 15.63 20.39
N GLY A 196 0.85 16.42 20.80
CA GLY A 196 0.69 17.85 21.11
C GLY A 196 0.22 18.71 19.94
N ARG A 197 0.36 18.26 18.68
CA ARG A 197 -0.12 18.98 17.48
C ARG A 197 -1.64 18.97 17.36
N ILE A 198 -2.29 17.99 17.98
CA ILE A 198 -3.74 17.75 17.85
C ILE A 198 -4.45 17.65 19.21
N ALA A 199 -3.70 17.70 20.32
CA ALA A 199 -4.24 17.68 21.67
C ALA A 199 -4.81 19.06 22.06
N GLY A 200 -5.96 19.10 22.75
CA GLY A 200 -6.55 20.35 23.24
C GLY A 200 -8.04 20.30 23.58
N ARG A 201 -8.54 21.31 24.29
CA ARG A 201 -9.93 21.37 24.80
C ARG A 201 -10.99 21.33 23.69
N GLU A 202 -10.70 21.89 22.51
CA GLU A 202 -11.59 21.99 21.34
C GLU A 202 -10.79 21.81 20.03
N MET A 203 -9.77 20.95 20.05
CA MET A 203 -8.90 20.76 18.90
C MET A 203 -9.47 19.73 17.91
N HIS A 204 -9.78 20.18 16.70
CA HIS A 204 -10.44 19.42 15.63
C HIS A 204 -9.48 18.98 14.53
N GLN A 205 -8.17 19.08 14.75
CA GLN A 205 -7.20 18.38 13.90
C GLN A 205 -7.34 16.88 14.17
N ILE A 206 -7.91 16.17 13.20
CA ILE A 206 -8.10 14.73 13.28
C ILE A 206 -6.75 14.05 13.10
N GLY A 207 -6.40 13.16 14.03
CA GLY A 207 -5.15 12.40 13.97
C GLY A 207 -4.97 11.79 12.58
N LYS A 208 -3.87 12.15 11.92
CA LYS A 208 -3.61 11.82 10.53
C LYS A 208 -2.56 10.70 10.45
N GLY A 209 -2.84 9.72 9.59
CA GLY A 209 -1.89 8.70 9.21
C GLY A 209 -1.00 9.22 8.08
N ASP A 210 0.22 8.74 8.04
CA ASP A 210 1.11 9.00 6.90
C ASP A 210 0.63 8.20 5.68
N ASP A 211 0.50 8.82 4.51
CA ASP A 211 0.12 8.16 3.25
C ASP A 211 0.86 8.82 2.07
N PRO A 212 1.41 8.06 1.10
CA PRO A 212 2.27 8.62 0.05
C PRO A 212 1.60 9.67 -0.85
N THR A 213 0.28 9.62 -1.01
CA THR A 213 -0.49 10.57 -1.83
C THR A 213 -1.26 11.59 -0.99
N GLY A 214 -1.33 11.38 0.33
CA GLY A 214 -1.98 12.30 1.27
C GLY A 214 -1.14 13.55 1.58
N LEU A 215 -0.88 14.40 0.59
CA LEU A 215 0.05 15.55 0.70
C LEU A 215 -0.50 16.78 1.45
N VAL A 216 -1.76 16.72 1.92
CA VAL A 216 -2.38 17.82 2.66
C VAL A 216 -2.04 17.66 4.14
N ARG A 217 -1.54 18.74 4.76
CA ARG A 217 -1.19 18.80 6.18
C ARG A 217 -0.23 17.68 6.61
N ASN A 218 0.88 17.52 5.88
CA ASN A 218 1.93 16.55 6.22
C ASN A 218 2.58 16.85 7.58
N ASP A 219 2.46 18.08 8.07
CA ASP A 219 2.82 18.46 9.43
C ASP A 219 2.04 17.67 10.51
N LEU A 220 0.92 17.03 10.15
CA LEU A 220 0.13 16.16 11.02
C LEU A 220 0.40 14.66 10.80
N ASP A 221 1.30 14.26 9.91
CA ASP A 221 1.57 12.84 9.67
C ASP A 221 1.99 12.13 10.96
N ASN A 222 1.51 10.89 11.10
CA ASN A 222 1.74 10.04 12.26
C ASN A 222 1.25 10.63 13.60
N SER A 223 0.22 11.48 13.58
CA SER A 223 -0.43 12.01 14.81
C SER A 223 -1.57 11.14 15.32
N LEU A 224 -2.01 10.14 14.54
CA LEU A 224 -3.01 9.16 14.98
C LEU A 224 -2.44 8.14 15.98
N ARG A 225 -3.33 7.46 16.70
CA ARG A 225 -2.96 6.30 17.54
C ARG A 225 -2.59 5.11 16.66
N THR A 226 -1.38 4.59 16.87
CA THR A 226 -0.76 3.53 16.07
C THR A 226 -1.07 2.13 16.63
N CYS A 227 -0.70 1.09 15.87
CA CYS A 227 -0.83 -0.30 16.32
C CYS A 227 -0.06 -0.56 17.63
N GLU A 228 1.11 0.05 17.80
CA GLU A 228 2.00 -0.16 18.94
C GLU A 228 1.45 0.44 20.24
N ASP A 229 0.71 1.55 20.15
CA ASP A 229 0.07 2.17 21.32
C ASP A 229 -0.88 1.18 22.02
N CYS A 230 -1.70 0.47 21.25
CA CYS A 230 -2.57 -0.56 21.80
C CYS A 230 -1.79 -1.85 22.05
N HIS A 231 -1.17 -2.45 21.03
CA HIS A 231 -0.68 -3.82 21.12
C HIS A 231 0.62 -4.00 21.91
N PHE A 232 1.38 -2.94 22.20
CA PHE A 232 2.57 -3.01 23.05
C PHE A 232 2.42 -2.24 24.37
N ARG A 233 1.65 -1.15 24.42
CA ARG A 233 1.44 -0.39 25.67
C ARG A 233 0.13 -0.72 26.40
N GLY A 234 -0.74 -1.51 25.79
CA GLY A 234 -2.00 -1.95 26.41
C GLY A 234 -3.09 -0.89 26.42
N GLU A 235 -2.99 0.15 25.59
CA GLU A 235 -4.05 1.16 25.44
C GLU A 235 -5.37 0.48 25.06
N LEU A 236 -6.48 1.07 25.53
CA LEU A 236 -7.84 0.51 25.36
C LEU A 236 -8.00 -0.93 25.89
N ARG A 237 -7.13 -1.36 26.83
CA ARG A 237 -7.14 -2.69 27.47
C ARG A 237 -7.02 -3.85 26.47
N THR A 238 -6.28 -3.65 25.38
CA THR A 238 -6.06 -4.71 24.39
C THR A 238 -5.05 -5.75 24.86
N LYS A 239 -5.05 -6.91 24.22
CA LYS A 239 -4.08 -7.98 24.45
C LYS A 239 -2.70 -7.55 23.90
N ILE A 240 -1.67 -7.70 24.73
CA ILE A 240 -0.28 -7.44 24.33
C ILE A 240 0.17 -8.49 23.30
N ALA A 241 0.67 -8.04 22.17
CA ALA A 241 1.14 -8.89 21.09
C ALA A 241 2.57 -9.39 21.36
N THR A 242 2.73 -10.71 21.46
CA THR A 242 4.03 -11.34 21.78
C THR A 242 4.83 -11.77 20.55
N HIS A 243 4.17 -12.03 19.41
CA HIS A 243 4.79 -12.50 18.16
C HIS A 243 5.79 -13.65 18.37
N LYS A 244 5.43 -14.67 19.19
CA LYS A 244 6.32 -15.80 19.54
C LYS A 244 6.86 -16.46 18.27
N GLY A 245 8.18 -16.64 18.19
CA GLY A 245 8.85 -17.26 17.03
C GLY A 245 9.17 -16.31 15.86
N LEU A 246 8.73 -15.04 15.89
CA LEU A 246 9.05 -14.07 14.84
C LEU A 246 10.36 -13.31 15.18
N PRO A 247 11.41 -13.38 14.34
CA PRO A 247 12.65 -12.63 14.59
C PRO A 247 12.40 -11.10 14.62
N PRO A 248 12.97 -10.34 15.59
CA PRO A 248 12.70 -8.92 15.77
C PRO A 248 12.94 -8.03 14.53
N ILE A 249 13.85 -8.43 13.64
CA ILE A 249 14.14 -7.73 12.39
C ILE A 249 12.88 -7.57 11.50
N HIS A 250 11.93 -8.51 11.58
CA HIS A 250 10.66 -8.40 10.86
C HIS A 250 9.87 -7.18 11.33
N LEU A 251 9.71 -6.96 12.64
CA LEU A 251 8.97 -5.80 13.16
C LEU A 251 9.69 -4.46 12.89
N GLN A 252 11.02 -4.51 12.71
CA GLN A 252 11.83 -3.36 12.33
C GLN A 252 11.68 -2.99 10.85
N LYS A 253 11.58 -3.97 9.95
CA LYS A 253 11.58 -3.78 8.49
C LYS A 253 10.24 -4.01 7.80
N ILE A 254 9.27 -4.59 8.47
CA ILE A 254 7.93 -4.91 7.95
C ILE A 254 6.92 -4.20 8.85
N ALA A 255 6.07 -3.37 8.25
CA ALA A 255 4.99 -2.72 8.98
C ALA A 255 3.94 -3.75 9.44
N CYS A 256 3.32 -3.53 10.61
CA CYS A 256 2.28 -4.43 11.15
C CYS A 256 1.20 -4.75 10.10
N LEU A 257 0.82 -3.74 9.32
CA LEU A 257 -0.20 -3.83 8.28
C LEU A 257 0.16 -4.79 7.17
N THR A 258 1.45 -5.01 6.88
CA THR A 258 1.88 -5.95 5.83
C THR A 258 1.49 -7.39 6.16
N CYS A 259 1.60 -7.78 7.42
CA CYS A 259 1.18 -9.11 7.87
C CYS A 259 -0.31 -9.16 8.15
N HIS A 260 -0.87 -8.08 8.73
CA HIS A 260 -2.28 -8.02 9.14
C HIS A 260 -3.25 -7.55 8.03
N VAL A 261 -2.77 -7.25 6.83
CA VAL A 261 -3.60 -7.06 5.62
C VAL A 261 -3.08 -8.02 4.53
N PRO A 262 -3.18 -9.35 4.74
CA PRO A 262 -2.63 -10.36 3.84
C PRO A 262 -3.30 -10.32 2.46
N GLN A 263 -4.60 -10.01 2.44
CA GLN A 263 -5.48 -10.04 1.29
C GLN A 263 -6.57 -8.97 1.43
N ARG A 264 -7.06 -8.46 0.31
CA ARG A 264 -8.21 -7.56 0.21
C ARG A 264 -9.43 -8.32 -0.26
N GLN A 265 -10.61 -7.88 0.17
CA GLN A 265 -11.89 -8.52 -0.19
C GLN A 265 -12.75 -7.68 -1.14
N VAL A 266 -12.28 -6.48 -1.49
CA VAL A 266 -12.99 -5.54 -2.37
C VAL A 266 -11.99 -5.04 -3.39
N LYS A 267 -12.41 -4.97 -4.65
CA LYS A 267 -11.58 -4.56 -5.77
C LYS A 267 -11.03 -3.14 -5.56
N ALA A 268 -9.79 -2.92 -5.97
CA ALA A 268 -9.16 -1.60 -6.01
C ALA A 268 -8.74 -1.28 -7.44
N ALA A 269 -8.67 0.01 -7.79
CA ALA A 269 -8.15 0.40 -9.09
C ALA A 269 -6.65 0.11 -9.15
N LEU A 270 -6.21 -0.60 -10.18
CA LEU A 270 -4.79 -0.78 -10.50
C LEU A 270 -4.34 0.30 -11.48
N MET A 271 -5.19 0.65 -12.44
CA MET A 271 -4.86 1.63 -13.47
C MET A 271 -6.07 2.45 -13.90
N GLN A 272 -5.81 3.70 -14.29
CA GLN A 272 -6.73 4.56 -15.01
C GLN A 272 -6.13 4.95 -16.37
N ASP A 273 -6.74 4.50 -17.45
CA ASP A 273 -6.41 4.95 -18.81
C ASP A 273 -7.28 6.15 -19.19
N SER A 274 -6.67 7.17 -19.80
CA SER A 274 -7.33 8.37 -20.31
C SER A 274 -7.18 8.55 -21.82
N THR A 275 -6.74 7.52 -22.55
CA THR A 275 -6.51 7.60 -24.00
C THR A 275 -7.77 7.39 -24.82
N VAL A 276 -8.78 6.71 -24.29
CA VAL A 276 -9.98 6.31 -25.05
C VAL A 276 -11.29 6.81 -24.45
N PHE A 277 -12.37 6.73 -25.24
CA PHE A 277 -13.73 6.96 -24.76
C PHE A 277 -14.35 5.69 -24.19
N ASN A 278 -14.66 5.73 -22.90
CA ASN A 278 -15.36 4.68 -22.17
C ASN A 278 -16.88 4.73 -22.41
N ASP A 279 -17.35 3.85 -23.27
CA ASP A 279 -18.76 3.76 -23.66
C ASP A 279 -19.58 2.74 -22.86
N VAL A 280 -18.97 2.07 -21.87
CA VAL A 280 -19.68 1.13 -21.00
C VAL A 280 -20.91 1.78 -20.34
N PRO A 281 -21.97 1.01 -20.06
CA PRO A 281 -23.18 1.53 -19.49
C PRO A 281 -22.98 2.05 -18.05
N ARG A 282 -23.94 2.83 -17.56
CA ARG A 282 -24.04 3.32 -16.16
C ARG A 282 -22.95 4.32 -15.73
N ILE A 283 -22.31 5.02 -16.67
CA ILE A 283 -21.51 6.23 -16.39
C ILE A 283 -22.43 7.46 -16.48
N SER A 284 -22.93 7.95 -15.33
CA SER A 284 -23.90 9.04 -15.26
C SER A 284 -23.31 10.44 -15.43
N VAL A 285 -22.01 10.62 -15.13
CA VAL A 285 -21.32 11.90 -15.25
C VAL A 285 -20.59 11.91 -16.60
N PRO A 286 -20.97 12.77 -17.57
CA PRO A 286 -20.44 12.73 -18.93
C PRO A 286 -18.91 12.76 -19.00
N GLY A 287 -18.28 13.70 -18.29
CA GLY A 287 -16.82 13.85 -18.28
C GLY A 287 -16.06 12.62 -17.77
N LYS A 288 -16.68 11.73 -16.99
CA LYS A 288 -16.04 10.49 -16.52
C LYS A 288 -15.90 9.42 -17.59
N ARG A 289 -16.46 9.64 -18.79
CA ARG A 289 -16.33 8.74 -19.94
C ARG A 289 -14.96 8.83 -20.61
N ILE A 290 -14.07 9.71 -20.18
CA ILE A 290 -12.67 9.71 -20.65
C ILE A 290 -11.76 8.83 -19.79
N TRP A 291 -12.31 8.07 -18.85
CA TRP A 291 -11.54 7.23 -17.95
C TRP A 291 -11.98 5.77 -18.04
N THR A 292 -11.06 4.91 -18.45
CA THR A 292 -11.18 3.46 -18.39
C THR A 292 -10.38 2.96 -17.19
N PHE A 293 -11.00 2.16 -16.32
CA PHE A 293 -10.34 1.64 -15.12
C PHE A 293 -10.01 0.16 -15.30
N TYR A 294 -8.90 -0.28 -14.72
CA TYR A 294 -8.51 -1.67 -14.67
C TYR A 294 -8.38 -2.14 -13.22
N GLY A 295 -8.82 -3.38 -12.96
CA GLY A 295 -8.71 -4.04 -11.65
C GLY A 295 -7.32 -4.63 -11.40
N PRO A 296 -7.11 -5.28 -10.22
CA PRO A 296 -5.83 -5.88 -9.83
C PRO A 296 -5.26 -6.90 -10.81
N GLU A 297 -6.11 -7.52 -11.64
CA GLU A 297 -5.72 -8.49 -12.67
C GLU A 297 -5.42 -7.85 -14.04
N MET A 298 -5.37 -6.52 -14.15
CA MET A 298 -5.35 -5.80 -15.44
C MET A 298 -6.48 -6.21 -16.38
N LYS A 299 -7.71 -6.26 -15.85
CA LYS A 299 -8.92 -6.42 -16.66
C LYS A 299 -9.75 -5.15 -16.61
N PRO A 300 -10.39 -4.75 -17.73
CA PRO A 300 -11.29 -3.61 -17.75
C PRO A 300 -12.35 -3.74 -16.68
N TRP A 301 -12.60 -2.63 -16.00
CA TRP A 301 -13.49 -2.55 -14.86
C TRP A 301 -14.43 -1.37 -15.03
N ASN A 302 -15.73 -1.67 -15.11
CA ASN A 302 -16.77 -0.64 -15.04
C ASN A 302 -16.96 -0.15 -13.59
N LEU A 303 -15.95 0.54 -13.07
CA LEU A 303 -15.91 1.10 -11.71
C LEU A 303 -17.17 1.93 -11.43
N TYR A 304 -17.61 2.76 -12.38
CA TYR A 304 -18.81 3.61 -12.23
C TYR A 304 -20.13 2.83 -12.28
N GLY A 305 -20.18 1.77 -13.08
CA GLY A 305 -21.31 0.85 -13.14
C GLY A 305 -21.48 0.08 -11.84
N GLU A 306 -20.41 -0.49 -11.29
CA GLU A 306 -20.45 -1.14 -9.98
C GLU A 306 -20.83 -0.14 -8.89
N ALA A 307 -20.23 1.04 -8.91
CA ALA A 307 -20.48 2.16 -8.02
C ALA A 307 -21.94 2.65 -7.97
N SER A 308 -22.70 2.47 -9.04
CA SER A 308 -24.11 2.84 -9.15
C SER A 308 -25.06 1.65 -8.94
N THR A 309 -24.54 0.42 -9.01
CA THR A 309 -25.31 -0.82 -8.89
C THR A 309 -25.28 -1.37 -7.47
N PHE A 310 -24.10 -1.38 -6.86
CA PHE A 310 -23.86 -1.92 -5.54
C PHE A 310 -23.95 -0.83 -4.48
N THR A 311 -24.47 -1.20 -3.32
CA THR A 311 -24.40 -0.36 -2.13
C THR A 311 -23.15 -0.71 -1.33
N VAL A 312 -22.79 0.20 -0.44
CA VAL A 312 -21.67 -0.01 0.47
C VAL A 312 -21.92 -1.14 1.47
N GLU A 313 -23.18 -1.50 1.74
CA GLU A 313 -23.56 -2.68 2.53
C GLU A 313 -23.52 -3.98 1.70
N ARG A 314 -23.47 -3.88 0.38
CA ARG A 314 -23.52 -5.01 -0.57
C ARG A 314 -22.37 -4.93 -1.58
N GLN A 315 -21.16 -4.84 -1.06
CA GLN A 315 -19.94 -4.76 -1.87
C GLN A 315 -19.65 -6.11 -2.53
N PRO A 316 -19.29 -6.14 -3.83
CA PRO A 316 -18.85 -7.36 -4.49
C PRO A 316 -17.59 -7.94 -3.82
N LEU A 317 -17.58 -9.25 -3.58
CA LEU A 317 -16.40 -9.94 -3.09
C LEU A 317 -15.38 -10.05 -4.23
N HIS A 318 -14.16 -9.58 -3.97
CA HIS A 318 -13.05 -9.70 -4.89
C HIS A 318 -11.75 -9.84 -4.11
N LEU A 319 -11.15 -11.03 -4.18
CA LEU A 319 -9.98 -11.39 -3.39
C LEU A 319 -8.70 -11.08 -4.16
N PHE A 320 -7.82 -10.24 -3.60
CA PHE A 320 -6.49 -10.03 -4.16
C PHE A 320 -5.43 -9.77 -3.10
N SER A 321 -4.17 -10.13 -3.39
CA SER A 321 -3.03 -9.86 -2.52
C SER A 321 -2.44 -8.47 -2.82
N PRO A 322 -2.27 -7.59 -1.82
CA PRO A 322 -1.63 -6.28 -2.01
C PRO A 322 -0.23 -6.38 -2.59
N VAL A 323 0.22 -5.32 -3.29
CA VAL A 323 1.64 -5.14 -3.59
C VAL A 323 2.36 -4.86 -2.28
N ARG A 324 3.56 -5.40 -2.09
CA ARG A 324 4.44 -5.00 -0.97
C ARG A 324 5.60 -4.18 -1.49
N ALA A 325 5.80 -2.98 -0.95
CA ALA A 325 6.92 -2.12 -1.34
C ALA A 325 7.53 -1.41 -0.14
N TRP A 326 8.78 -0.99 -0.30
CA TRP A 326 9.47 -0.14 0.68
C TRP A 326 8.85 1.25 0.73
N TYR A 327 8.61 1.74 1.93
CA TYR A 327 8.21 3.12 2.19
C TYR A 327 8.78 3.56 3.55
N LYS A 328 9.61 4.60 3.54
CA LYS A 328 10.29 5.15 4.73
C LYS A 328 10.94 4.06 5.61
N GLY A 329 11.65 3.12 4.98
CA GLY A 329 12.44 2.10 5.68
C GLY A 329 11.68 0.85 6.17
N LYS A 330 10.35 0.76 5.94
CA LYS A 330 9.57 -0.47 6.17
C LYS A 330 8.84 -0.93 4.91
N ILE A 331 8.55 -2.22 4.82
CA ILE A 331 7.69 -2.81 3.79
C ILE A 331 6.24 -2.60 4.22
N TYR A 332 5.42 -2.02 3.35
CA TYR A 332 3.98 -1.80 3.53
C TYR A 332 3.16 -2.50 2.44
N PRO A 333 1.90 -2.89 2.73
CA PRO A 333 0.96 -3.29 1.70
C PRO A 333 0.39 -2.04 1.03
N LEU A 334 0.50 -1.96 -0.29
CA LEU A 334 0.12 -0.80 -1.08
C LEU A 334 -0.92 -1.15 -2.15
N ASN A 335 -1.81 -0.19 -2.42
CA ASN A 335 -2.47 -0.09 -3.71
C ASN A 335 -1.77 1.01 -4.53
N ARG A 336 -1.07 0.63 -5.58
CA ARG A 336 -0.33 1.53 -6.47
C ARG A 336 -1.17 1.72 -7.72
N ILE A 337 -1.76 2.90 -7.89
CA ILE A 337 -2.54 3.21 -9.09
C ILE A 337 -1.58 3.70 -10.16
N ASP A 338 -1.66 3.13 -11.35
CA ASP A 338 -1.04 3.68 -12.55
C ASP A 338 -2.01 4.56 -13.34
N SER A 339 -1.47 5.47 -14.15
CA SER A 339 -2.29 6.35 -14.97
C SER A 339 -1.64 6.63 -16.30
N ILE A 340 -2.37 6.41 -17.39
CA ILE A 340 -2.03 6.94 -18.71
C ILE A 340 -2.86 8.20 -18.93
N TRP A 341 -2.19 9.30 -19.29
CA TRP A 341 -2.84 10.60 -19.43
C TRP A 341 -2.07 11.52 -20.39
N ILE A 342 -2.76 12.56 -20.86
CA ILE A 342 -2.20 13.51 -21.82
C ILE A 342 -1.69 14.74 -21.07
N ALA A 343 -0.42 15.08 -21.28
CA ALA A 343 0.23 16.24 -20.69
C ALA A 343 0.37 17.40 -21.68
N ILE A 344 0.38 18.61 -21.14
CA ILE A 344 0.84 19.82 -21.82
C ILE A 344 2.23 20.13 -21.25
N MET A 345 3.25 20.08 -22.09
CA MET A 345 4.65 20.22 -21.69
C MET A 345 5.28 21.43 -22.37
N ASP A 346 6.18 22.13 -21.69
CA ASP A 346 7.01 23.15 -22.34
C ASP A 346 8.16 22.53 -23.15
N ASP A 347 8.83 23.34 -23.96
CA ASP A 347 9.99 22.92 -24.76
C ASP A 347 11.17 22.40 -23.90
N ALA A 348 11.19 22.71 -22.61
CA ALA A 348 12.18 22.20 -21.65
C ALA A 348 11.79 20.83 -21.05
N GLY A 349 10.69 20.22 -21.51
CA GLY A 349 10.22 18.92 -21.04
C GLY A 349 9.57 18.97 -19.65
N THR A 350 9.12 20.14 -19.19
CA THR A 350 8.40 20.30 -17.93
C THR A 350 6.90 20.22 -18.16
N ILE A 351 6.21 19.40 -17.38
CA ILE A 351 4.73 19.33 -17.38
C ILE A 351 4.20 20.67 -16.83
N THR A 352 3.47 21.40 -17.66
CA THR A 352 2.82 22.68 -17.30
C THR A 352 1.33 22.53 -17.03
N GLY A 353 0.72 21.43 -17.48
CA GLY A 353 -0.68 21.11 -17.24
C GLY A 353 -1.14 19.84 -17.93
N GLN A 354 -2.46 19.67 -17.99
CA GLN A 354 -3.15 18.62 -18.74
C GLN A 354 -4.39 19.24 -19.42
N PRO A 355 -4.87 18.70 -20.55
CA PRO A 355 -6.11 19.14 -21.16
C PRO A 355 -7.29 19.03 -20.17
N TYR A 356 -8.24 19.96 -20.22
CA TYR A 356 -9.41 19.85 -19.33
C TYR A 356 -10.27 18.65 -19.69
N MET A 357 -10.81 17.98 -18.66
CA MET A 357 -11.72 16.84 -18.81
C MET A 357 -12.89 17.14 -19.76
N LYS A 358 -13.42 18.38 -19.72
CA LYS A 358 -14.52 18.82 -20.59
C LYS A 358 -14.14 18.83 -22.08
N ASP A 359 -12.88 19.12 -22.40
CA ASP A 359 -12.39 19.24 -23.77
C ASP A 359 -12.17 17.85 -24.37
N LEU A 360 -11.45 16.98 -23.65
CA LEU A 360 -11.28 15.58 -24.05
C LEU A 360 -12.63 14.87 -24.20
N TYR A 361 -13.57 15.10 -23.28
CA TYR A 361 -14.92 14.55 -23.39
C TYR A 361 -15.64 15.03 -24.65
N LYS A 362 -15.64 16.33 -24.94
CA LYS A 362 -16.33 16.89 -26.12
C LYS A 362 -15.69 16.43 -27.42
N MET A 363 -14.36 16.35 -27.47
CA MET A 363 -13.60 15.82 -28.61
C MET A 363 -14.05 14.39 -28.93
N TRP A 364 -13.96 13.49 -27.94
CA TRP A 364 -14.36 12.09 -28.09
C TRP A 364 -15.86 11.91 -28.35
N ALA A 365 -16.73 12.66 -27.67
CA ALA A 365 -18.17 12.60 -27.90
C ALA A 365 -18.54 13.06 -29.32
N GLY A 366 -17.82 14.05 -29.86
CA GLY A 366 -17.96 14.49 -31.24
C GLY A 366 -17.57 13.38 -32.23
N HIS A 367 -16.42 12.74 -32.01
CA HIS A 367 -15.97 11.60 -32.80
C HIS A 367 -16.99 10.45 -32.77
N ARG A 368 -17.41 10.01 -31.58
CA ARG A 368 -18.40 8.92 -31.41
C ARG A 368 -19.72 9.18 -32.12
N LYS A 369 -20.15 10.45 -32.21
CA LYS A 369 -21.40 10.81 -32.90
C LYS A 369 -21.29 10.64 -34.42
N ASN A 370 -20.12 10.92 -35.01
CA ASN A 370 -19.88 10.87 -36.46
C ASN A 370 -18.44 10.41 -36.78
N PRO A 371 -18.08 9.14 -36.54
CA PRO A 371 -16.69 8.67 -36.58
C PRO A 371 -16.03 8.80 -37.96
N GLY A 372 -16.81 8.79 -39.05
CA GLY A 372 -16.29 8.99 -40.41
C GLY A 372 -16.08 10.46 -40.82
N LYS A 373 -16.47 11.44 -39.99
CA LYS A 373 -16.41 12.88 -40.34
C LYS A 373 -15.72 13.74 -39.28
N VAL A 374 -15.90 13.42 -38.00
CA VAL A 374 -15.37 14.18 -36.88
C VAL A 374 -14.22 13.38 -36.28
N TRP A 375 -13.00 13.90 -36.40
CA TRP A 375 -11.76 13.24 -35.96
C TRP A 375 -11.62 11.78 -36.46
N PRO A 376 -11.77 11.52 -37.78
CA PRO A 376 -11.74 10.17 -38.32
C PRO A 376 -10.41 9.41 -38.08
N GLU A 377 -9.33 10.13 -37.81
CA GLU A 377 -8.03 9.58 -37.42
C GLU A 377 -8.11 8.75 -36.14
N LEU A 378 -9.06 9.01 -35.23
CA LEU A 378 -9.24 8.23 -34.00
C LEU A 378 -9.81 6.81 -34.24
N ASN A 379 -10.31 6.49 -35.45
CA ASN A 379 -10.86 5.17 -35.77
C ASN A 379 -9.80 4.05 -35.78
N ILE A 380 -8.51 4.42 -35.84
CA ILE A 380 -7.42 3.44 -35.82
C ILE A 380 -7.21 2.85 -34.42
N ILE A 381 -7.68 3.53 -33.38
CA ILE A 381 -7.59 3.10 -31.97
C ILE A 381 -8.56 1.95 -31.73
N LYS A 382 -8.03 0.80 -31.32
CA LYS A 382 -8.79 -0.45 -31.18
C LYS A 382 -8.43 -1.20 -29.90
N ASP A 383 -9.16 -2.28 -29.65
CA ASP A 383 -8.89 -3.25 -28.59
C ASP A 383 -7.92 -4.31 -29.15
N ASP A 384 -6.63 -4.12 -28.87
CA ASP A 384 -5.54 -4.94 -29.43
C ASP A 384 -5.34 -6.22 -28.63
N ASN A 385 -5.47 -6.13 -27.30
CA ASN A 385 -5.32 -7.27 -26.39
C ASN A 385 -6.62 -8.11 -26.27
N LYS A 386 -7.73 -7.65 -26.86
CA LYS A 386 -9.05 -8.29 -26.90
C LYS A 386 -9.68 -8.47 -25.52
N ASP A 387 -9.42 -7.55 -24.59
CA ASP A 387 -9.97 -7.56 -23.23
C ASP A 387 -11.35 -6.89 -23.12
N GLY A 388 -11.84 -6.29 -24.21
CA GLY A 388 -13.13 -5.63 -24.32
C GLY A 388 -13.08 -4.11 -24.10
N ALA A 389 -11.90 -3.52 -23.92
CA ALA A 389 -11.69 -2.07 -23.94
C ALA A 389 -10.66 -1.71 -25.03
N PRO A 390 -10.86 -0.62 -25.80
CA PRO A 390 -9.83 -0.12 -26.68
C PRO A 390 -8.72 0.58 -25.88
N GLU A 391 -7.52 0.64 -26.45
CA GLU A 391 -6.38 1.37 -25.91
C GLU A 391 -5.58 2.05 -27.02
N ALA A 392 -4.87 3.13 -26.70
CA ALA A 392 -3.87 3.70 -27.61
C ALA A 392 -2.46 3.21 -27.19
N ASN A 393 -1.96 2.18 -27.86
CA ASN A 393 -0.64 1.58 -27.60
C ASN A 393 0.29 1.65 -28.82
N ARG A 394 -0.23 1.53 -30.04
CA ARG A 394 0.60 1.54 -31.24
C ARG A 394 1.06 2.95 -31.58
N PRO A 395 2.26 3.14 -32.16
CA PRO A 395 2.78 4.48 -32.46
C PRO A 395 1.81 5.34 -33.28
N GLU A 396 1.15 4.76 -34.29
CA GLU A 396 0.19 5.47 -35.12
C GLU A 396 -1.07 5.90 -34.36
N GLU A 397 -1.55 5.09 -33.41
CA GLU A 397 -2.70 5.40 -32.56
C GLU A 397 -2.40 6.56 -31.62
N ILE A 398 -1.24 6.50 -30.96
CA ILE A 398 -0.78 7.55 -30.05
C ILE A 398 -0.58 8.84 -30.83
N GLN A 399 0.04 8.79 -32.01
CA GLN A 399 0.24 9.95 -32.86
C GLN A 399 -1.09 10.58 -33.28
N ALA A 400 -2.06 9.77 -33.74
CA ALA A 400 -3.39 10.24 -34.08
C ALA A 400 -4.07 10.92 -32.88
N LEU A 401 -4.05 10.29 -31.70
CA LEU A 401 -4.60 10.87 -30.48
C LEU A 401 -3.97 12.23 -30.14
N LEU A 402 -2.64 12.32 -30.12
CA LEU A 402 -1.92 13.55 -29.77
C LEU A 402 -2.18 14.66 -30.79
N GLN A 403 -2.23 14.32 -32.08
CA GLN A 403 -2.54 15.28 -33.15
C GLN A 403 -3.98 15.81 -33.05
N THR A 404 -4.95 14.94 -32.80
CA THR A 404 -6.35 15.33 -32.61
C THR A 404 -6.49 16.23 -31.39
N VAL A 405 -5.88 15.86 -30.26
CA VAL A 405 -5.94 16.66 -29.03
C VAL A 405 -5.32 18.03 -29.24
N THR A 406 -4.15 18.10 -29.89
CA THR A 406 -3.48 19.36 -30.23
C THR A 406 -4.40 20.25 -31.07
N THR A 407 -4.97 19.69 -32.15
CA THR A 407 -5.88 20.42 -33.04
C THR A 407 -7.13 20.91 -32.31
N TYR A 408 -7.72 20.06 -31.47
CA TYR A 408 -8.88 20.41 -30.66
C TYR A 408 -8.57 21.57 -29.70
N LEU A 409 -7.44 21.52 -29.00
CA LEU A 409 -7.03 22.55 -28.06
C LEU A 409 -6.76 23.90 -28.75
N ILE A 410 -6.14 23.89 -29.93
CA ILE A 410 -5.98 25.10 -30.76
C ILE A 410 -7.37 25.69 -31.11
N GLN A 411 -8.34 24.85 -31.51
CA GLN A 411 -9.71 25.31 -31.78
C GLN A 411 -10.42 25.89 -30.55
N GLN A 412 -10.01 25.50 -29.33
CA GLN A 412 -10.51 26.08 -28.08
C GLN A 412 -9.72 27.30 -27.60
N ASN A 413 -8.78 27.81 -28.40
CA ASN A 413 -7.87 28.91 -28.06
C ASN A 413 -7.01 28.62 -26.80
N GLU A 414 -6.56 27.37 -26.64
CA GLU A 414 -5.59 27.02 -25.60
C GLU A 414 -4.22 27.65 -25.94
N PRO A 415 -3.54 28.35 -25.01
CA PRO A 415 -2.24 28.94 -25.26
C PRO A 415 -1.13 27.87 -25.24
N LEU A 416 -0.82 27.37 -26.44
CA LEU A 416 0.18 26.32 -26.69
C LEU A 416 1.54 26.85 -27.21
N ASP A 417 1.76 28.17 -27.25
CA ASP A 417 3.06 28.74 -27.68
C ASP A 417 4.20 28.22 -26.79
N GLY A 418 5.23 27.62 -27.41
CA GLY A 418 6.35 26.97 -26.72
C GLY A 418 5.96 25.73 -25.90
N LYS A 419 4.83 25.09 -26.27
CA LYS A 419 4.32 23.89 -25.60
C LYS A 419 3.93 22.80 -26.59
N ASN A 420 4.09 21.56 -26.13
CA ASN A 420 3.81 20.34 -26.86
C ASN A 420 2.81 19.47 -26.08
N ILE A 421 2.01 18.70 -26.81
CA ILE A 421 1.11 17.70 -26.22
C ILE A 421 1.84 16.36 -26.19
N ALA A 422 1.84 15.72 -25.03
CA ALA A 422 2.55 14.45 -24.81
C ALA A 422 1.62 13.40 -24.22
N LEU A 423 1.88 12.13 -24.51
CA LEU A 423 1.29 11.02 -23.78
C LEU A 423 2.23 10.61 -22.66
N VAL A 424 1.72 10.49 -21.43
CA VAL A 424 2.47 10.05 -20.25
C VAL A 424 2.01 8.65 -19.85
N SER A 425 2.97 7.75 -19.64
CA SER A 425 2.75 6.38 -19.16
C SER A 425 3.91 5.97 -18.25
N GLY A 426 3.60 5.63 -17.00
CA GLY A 426 4.60 5.28 -15.99
C GLY A 426 5.56 6.43 -15.70
N ASP A 427 6.86 6.16 -15.82
CA ASP A 427 7.94 7.12 -15.65
C ASP A 427 8.41 7.77 -16.96
N THR A 428 7.65 7.59 -18.05
CA THR A 428 8.02 8.03 -19.40
C THR A 428 6.91 8.84 -20.07
N TYR A 429 7.29 9.60 -21.10
CA TYR A 429 6.38 10.29 -21.98
C TYR A 429 6.83 10.16 -23.44
N THR A 430 5.91 10.40 -24.38
CA THR A 430 6.21 10.48 -25.81
C THR A 430 5.45 11.63 -26.47
N LEU A 431 6.04 12.20 -27.52
CA LEU A 431 5.42 13.24 -28.37
C LEU A 431 4.90 12.67 -29.69
N ASP A 432 5.31 11.44 -30.05
CA ASP A 432 5.11 10.85 -31.38
C ASP A 432 4.69 9.37 -31.34
N GLY A 433 4.53 8.78 -30.16
CA GLY A 433 4.19 7.37 -29.98
C GLY A 433 5.37 6.39 -30.12
N THR A 434 6.51 6.83 -30.65
CA THR A 434 7.67 5.97 -30.96
C THR A 434 8.83 6.23 -30.00
N ASN A 435 9.17 7.50 -29.80
CA ASN A 435 10.30 7.93 -28.98
C ASN A 435 9.83 8.23 -27.56
N TRP A 436 10.07 7.27 -26.66
CA TRP A 436 9.75 7.40 -25.24
C TRP A 436 10.92 7.99 -24.47
N GLN A 437 10.67 9.12 -23.81
CA GLN A 437 11.64 9.85 -23.00
C GLN A 437 11.27 9.74 -21.52
N PRO A 438 12.26 9.73 -20.61
CA PRO A 438 11.98 9.73 -19.18
C PRO A 438 11.37 11.06 -18.73
N LEU A 439 10.44 11.00 -17.78
CA LEU A 439 9.94 12.19 -17.10
C LEU A 439 11.04 12.84 -16.27
N LYS A 440 11.04 14.19 -16.23
CA LYS A 440 11.95 14.98 -15.40
C LYS A 440 11.79 14.68 -13.91
N PHE A 441 10.56 14.44 -13.46
CA PHE A 441 10.28 13.95 -12.11
C PHE A 441 10.13 12.44 -12.16
N ARG A 442 11.04 11.71 -11.52
CA ARG A 442 10.99 10.24 -11.44
C ARG A 442 10.01 9.81 -10.35
N PRO A 443 9.20 8.77 -10.59
CA PRO A 443 8.38 8.21 -9.52
C PRO A 443 9.26 7.62 -8.43
N GLU A 444 8.79 7.74 -7.20
CA GLU A 444 9.39 7.05 -6.06
C GLU A 444 9.24 5.53 -6.21
N PRO A 445 10.04 4.69 -5.52
CA PRO A 445 9.97 3.22 -5.66
C PRO A 445 8.59 2.60 -5.41
N TRP A 446 7.72 3.30 -4.67
CA TRP A 446 6.34 2.89 -4.40
C TRP A 446 5.31 3.41 -5.41
N GLN A 447 5.69 4.23 -6.40
CA GLN A 447 4.80 4.82 -7.41
C GLN A 447 4.96 4.13 -8.77
N TYR A 448 3.91 4.18 -9.60
CA TYR A 448 4.00 3.83 -11.02
C TYR A 448 4.27 5.08 -11.85
N THR A 449 3.29 5.98 -11.83
CA THR A 449 3.35 7.28 -12.51
C THR A 449 3.46 8.39 -11.47
N PRO A 450 4.32 9.40 -11.68
CA PRO A 450 4.30 10.63 -10.89
C PRO A 450 2.90 11.22 -10.75
N TYR A 451 2.56 11.71 -9.56
CA TYR A 451 1.24 12.30 -9.25
C TYR A 451 0.04 11.34 -9.30
N SER A 452 0.23 10.08 -9.73
CA SER A 452 -0.78 9.05 -9.53
C SER A 452 -0.88 8.65 -8.06
N SER A 453 -2.02 8.08 -7.68
CA SER A 453 -2.30 7.75 -6.30
C SER A 453 -1.65 6.44 -5.85
N VAL A 454 -0.98 6.47 -4.71
CA VAL A 454 -0.47 5.30 -3.99
C VAL A 454 -1.04 5.35 -2.58
N PHE A 455 -1.78 4.30 -2.23
CA PHE A 455 -2.42 4.21 -0.92
C PHE A 455 -1.77 3.12 -0.08
N LYS A 456 -1.36 3.48 1.14
CA LYS A 456 -1.03 2.50 2.17
C LYS A 456 -2.30 1.85 2.69
N LEU A 457 -2.39 0.53 2.57
CA LEU A 457 -3.57 -0.20 3.00
C LEU A 457 -3.58 -0.31 4.52
N SER A 458 -4.45 0.48 5.15
CA SER A 458 -4.46 0.69 6.60
C SER A 458 -5.77 0.34 7.31
N HIS A 459 -6.67 -0.32 6.62
CA HIS A 459 -7.99 -0.77 7.08
C HIS A 459 -8.25 -2.19 6.59
N ASP A 460 -9.35 -2.79 7.03
CA ASP A 460 -9.67 -4.20 6.79
C ASP A 460 -8.59 -5.11 7.40
N ILE A 461 -8.27 -4.81 8.66
CA ILE A 461 -7.23 -5.51 9.41
C ILE A 461 -7.71 -6.91 9.81
N ALA A 462 -6.94 -7.93 9.42
CA ALA A 462 -7.16 -9.31 9.76
C ALA A 462 -6.77 -9.61 11.22
N PRO A 463 -7.48 -10.54 11.89
CA PRO A 463 -7.07 -11.03 13.21
C PRO A 463 -5.71 -11.75 13.15
N ALA A 464 -5.06 -11.90 14.30
CA ALA A 464 -3.72 -12.50 14.41
C ALA A 464 -3.64 -13.90 13.76
N ASP A 465 -4.65 -14.75 13.97
CA ASP A 465 -4.69 -16.12 13.44
C ASP A 465 -4.90 -16.18 11.91
N SER A 466 -5.11 -15.04 11.25
CA SER A 466 -5.22 -14.93 9.79
C SER A 466 -4.16 -14.01 9.19
N ALA A 467 -3.21 -13.51 9.99
CA ALA A 467 -2.11 -12.70 9.51
C ALA A 467 -1.04 -13.57 8.82
N LEU A 468 -0.25 -12.98 7.94
CA LEU A 468 0.92 -13.66 7.38
C LEU A 468 1.91 -14.01 8.50
N GLY A 469 2.38 -15.26 8.52
CA GLY A 469 3.26 -15.80 9.53
C GLY A 469 2.53 -16.54 10.66
N ALA A 470 1.19 -16.50 10.70
CA ALA A 470 0.39 -17.28 11.66
C ALA A 470 0.54 -18.80 11.42
N GLY A 471 0.72 -19.23 10.17
CA GLY A 471 1.03 -20.61 9.80
C GLY A 471 2.52 -20.97 9.94
N GLY A 472 3.37 -20.02 10.34
CA GLY A 472 4.81 -20.16 10.45
C GLY A 472 5.58 -19.51 9.30
N CYS A 473 6.90 -19.74 9.26
CA CYS A 473 7.81 -19.05 8.34
C CYS A 473 7.45 -19.26 6.87
N THR A 474 6.87 -20.41 6.50
CA THR A 474 6.57 -20.79 5.12
C THR A 474 5.39 -20.03 4.50
N ASP A 475 4.59 -19.30 5.30
CA ASP A 475 3.59 -18.36 4.78
C ASP A 475 4.25 -17.31 3.86
N CYS A 476 5.45 -16.85 4.25
CA CYS A 476 6.24 -15.88 3.49
C CYS A 476 7.42 -16.55 2.79
N HIS A 477 8.12 -17.47 3.45
CA HIS A 477 9.33 -18.12 2.93
C HIS A 477 9.01 -19.44 2.21
N SER A 478 8.16 -19.37 1.18
CA SER A 478 7.88 -20.47 0.28
C SER A 478 7.91 -20.03 -1.18
N ASN A 479 8.23 -20.95 -2.08
CA ASN A 479 8.24 -20.69 -3.53
C ASN A 479 6.84 -20.34 -4.09
N SER A 480 5.78 -20.64 -3.34
CA SER A 480 4.40 -20.29 -3.67
C SER A 480 3.91 -19.02 -2.97
N SER A 481 4.73 -18.39 -2.12
CA SER A 481 4.26 -17.27 -1.30
C SER A 481 3.96 -16.04 -2.17
N PRO A 482 2.73 -15.49 -2.09
CA PRO A 482 2.41 -14.24 -2.76
C PRO A 482 3.13 -13.04 -2.13
N PHE A 483 3.82 -13.20 -0.99
CA PHE A 483 4.65 -12.11 -0.44
C PHE A 483 5.76 -11.71 -1.43
N TRP A 484 6.41 -12.70 -2.04
CA TRP A 484 7.53 -12.50 -2.97
C TRP A 484 7.14 -12.68 -4.43
N HIS A 485 6.31 -13.70 -4.72
CA HIS A 485 6.12 -14.18 -6.09
C HIS A 485 4.87 -13.63 -6.77
N ARG A 486 4.03 -12.84 -6.07
CA ARG A 486 2.88 -12.22 -6.74
C ARG A 486 3.35 -11.38 -7.95
N PRO A 487 2.64 -11.42 -9.08
CA PRO A 487 2.95 -10.56 -10.22
C PRO A 487 2.63 -9.11 -9.84
N VAL A 488 3.53 -8.18 -10.13
CA VAL A 488 3.36 -6.74 -10.00
C VAL A 488 3.48 -6.16 -11.40
N MET A 489 2.46 -5.43 -11.85
CA MET A 489 2.49 -4.81 -13.18
C MET A 489 3.75 -3.94 -13.27
N ALA A 490 4.44 -3.93 -14.41
CA ALA A 490 5.59 -3.07 -14.65
C ALA A 490 5.22 -1.97 -15.64
N LYS A 491 4.61 -2.37 -16.77
CA LYS A 491 3.99 -1.47 -17.74
C LYS A 491 2.62 -2.00 -18.14
N PRO A 492 1.62 -1.11 -18.32
CA PRO A 492 0.26 -1.51 -18.59
C PRO A 492 0.03 -2.05 -20.00
N PHE A 493 0.58 -1.38 -21.02
CA PHE A 493 0.46 -1.77 -22.42
C PHE A 493 1.86 -1.75 -23.05
N VAL A 494 2.28 -2.85 -23.66
CA VAL A 494 3.61 -3.00 -24.27
C VAL A 494 3.45 -3.57 -25.68
N GLY A 495 4.11 -2.95 -26.66
CA GLY A 495 4.11 -3.42 -28.04
C GLY A 495 2.76 -3.27 -28.74
N ASP A 496 2.66 -3.93 -29.90
CA ASP A 496 1.50 -3.80 -30.80
C ASP A 496 0.29 -4.61 -30.34
N ASP A 497 0.46 -5.51 -29.37
CA ASP A 497 -0.61 -6.37 -28.85
C ASP A 497 -1.16 -5.90 -27.49
N ALA A 498 -0.70 -4.74 -27.01
CA ALA A 498 -1.13 -4.09 -25.79
C ALA A 498 -1.09 -4.97 -24.52
N HIS A 499 -0.30 -6.04 -24.48
CA HIS A 499 -0.23 -6.86 -23.27
C HIS A 499 0.58 -6.17 -22.17
N SER A 500 0.14 -6.37 -20.92
CA SER A 500 0.84 -5.86 -19.74
C SER A 500 2.12 -6.66 -19.46
N SER A 501 3.17 -5.95 -19.04
CA SER A 501 4.39 -6.58 -18.54
C SER A 501 4.36 -6.65 -17.01
N TRP A 502 5.01 -7.68 -16.45
CA TRP A 502 4.95 -7.98 -15.02
C TRP A 502 6.33 -8.33 -14.47
N ILE A 503 6.57 -7.94 -13.22
CA ILE A 503 7.74 -8.32 -12.41
C ILE A 503 7.27 -9.04 -11.14
N SER A 504 8.17 -9.75 -10.46
CA SER A 504 7.86 -10.31 -9.14
C SER A 504 7.84 -9.21 -8.08
N ASN A 505 7.11 -9.44 -6.99
CA ASN A 505 7.17 -8.55 -5.83
C ASN A 505 8.57 -8.54 -5.18
N ALA A 506 9.31 -9.65 -5.27
CA ALA A 506 10.72 -9.72 -4.88
C ALA A 506 11.58 -8.72 -5.67
N HIS A 507 11.40 -8.65 -6.99
CA HIS A 507 12.11 -7.69 -7.83
C HIS A 507 11.79 -6.24 -7.43
N LEU A 508 10.53 -5.92 -7.15
CA LEU A 508 10.14 -4.60 -6.65
C LEU A 508 10.82 -4.26 -5.30
N LEU A 509 11.04 -5.26 -4.44
CA LEU A 509 11.72 -5.10 -3.15
C LEU A 509 13.25 -5.07 -3.26
N GLY A 510 13.81 -5.20 -4.47
CA GLY A 510 15.25 -5.22 -4.72
C GLY A 510 15.93 -6.56 -4.41
N LEU A 511 15.17 -7.67 -4.47
CA LEU A 511 15.67 -9.02 -4.22
C LEU A 511 15.75 -9.83 -5.52
N SER A 512 16.72 -10.74 -5.59
CA SER A 512 16.85 -11.65 -6.71
C SER A 512 15.93 -12.87 -6.55
N ASN A 513 15.50 -13.44 -7.67
CA ASN A 513 14.73 -14.69 -7.65
C ASN A 513 15.53 -15.82 -6.98
N LEU A 514 16.86 -15.84 -7.16
CA LEU A 514 17.74 -16.81 -6.53
C LEU A 514 17.72 -16.68 -5.01
N GLY A 515 17.91 -15.47 -4.47
CA GLY A 515 17.91 -15.23 -3.03
C GLY A 515 16.61 -15.63 -2.36
N VAL A 516 15.47 -15.30 -2.97
CA VAL A 516 14.15 -15.70 -2.46
C VAL A 516 13.94 -17.22 -2.54
N THR A 517 14.28 -17.85 -3.67
CA THR A 517 14.12 -19.29 -3.86
C THR A 517 15.01 -20.09 -2.91
N MET A 518 16.24 -19.62 -2.66
CA MET A 518 17.14 -20.22 -1.68
C MET A 518 16.59 -20.06 -0.26
N GLY A 519 16.08 -18.87 0.10
CA GLY A 519 15.40 -18.67 1.38
C GLY A 519 14.18 -19.60 1.54
N ALA A 520 13.40 -19.82 0.49
CA ALA A 520 12.29 -20.77 0.50
C ALA A 520 12.77 -22.22 0.68
N LEU A 521 13.79 -22.67 -0.06
CA LEU A 521 14.41 -23.99 0.13
C LEU A 521 14.87 -24.19 1.57
N ARG A 522 15.51 -23.16 2.14
CA ARG A 522 15.99 -23.18 3.51
C ARG A 522 14.87 -23.42 4.51
N HIS A 523 13.81 -22.62 4.46
CA HIS A 523 12.71 -22.72 5.42
C HIS A 523 11.76 -23.89 5.15
N GLN A 524 11.52 -24.27 3.89
CA GLN A 524 10.62 -25.37 3.54
C GLN A 524 11.25 -26.76 3.70
N VAL A 525 12.57 -26.87 3.50
CA VAL A 525 13.27 -28.16 3.42
C VAL A 525 14.42 -28.25 4.41
N LEU A 526 15.41 -27.36 4.33
CA LEU A 526 16.67 -27.53 5.07
C LEU A 526 16.48 -27.42 6.58
N GLU A 527 15.73 -26.44 7.07
CA GLU A 527 15.48 -26.25 8.50
C GLU A 527 14.72 -27.45 9.10
N PRO A 528 13.60 -27.93 8.52
CA PRO A 528 12.96 -29.17 8.97
C PRO A 528 13.89 -30.38 8.93
N VAL A 529 14.68 -30.55 7.87
CA VAL A 529 15.64 -31.66 7.73
C VAL A 529 16.74 -31.58 8.78
N LEU A 530 17.30 -30.40 9.02
CA LEU A 530 18.30 -30.20 10.08
C LEU A 530 17.68 -30.52 11.43
N PHE A 531 16.50 -29.97 11.75
CA PHE A 531 15.90 -30.17 13.06
C PHE A 531 15.47 -31.62 13.31
N TYR A 532 14.57 -32.16 12.48
CA TYR A 532 14.02 -33.50 12.66
C TYR A 532 14.99 -34.60 12.22
N GLY A 533 15.78 -34.36 11.18
CA GLY A 533 16.79 -35.31 10.71
C GLY A 533 17.93 -35.47 11.71
N LEU A 534 18.40 -34.40 12.37
CA LEU A 534 19.39 -34.52 13.44
C LEU A 534 18.82 -35.23 14.67
N LEU A 535 17.56 -34.95 15.03
CA LEU A 535 16.91 -35.65 16.13
C LEU A 535 16.77 -37.15 15.86
N ALA A 536 16.34 -37.51 14.65
CA ALA A 536 16.23 -38.90 14.23
C ALA A 536 17.61 -39.59 14.16
N ALA A 537 18.62 -38.94 13.58
CA ALA A 537 19.98 -39.46 13.49
C ALA A 537 20.62 -39.63 14.88
N GLY A 538 20.46 -38.65 15.77
CA GLY A 538 20.93 -38.71 17.15
C GLY A 538 20.23 -39.82 17.94
N THR A 539 18.91 -39.95 17.80
CA THR A 539 18.13 -41.04 18.44
C THR A 539 18.57 -42.40 17.91
N LEU A 540 18.72 -42.56 16.60
CA LEU A 540 19.20 -43.79 15.97
C LEU A 540 20.62 -44.14 16.44
N PHE A 541 21.51 -43.15 16.52
CA PHE A 541 22.86 -43.35 17.04
C PHE A 541 22.86 -43.83 18.49
N VAL A 542 22.04 -43.22 19.37
CA VAL A 542 21.88 -43.65 20.76
C VAL A 542 21.28 -45.05 20.85
N VAL A 543 20.26 -45.36 20.05
CA VAL A 543 19.66 -46.71 20.00
C VAL A 543 20.68 -47.75 19.55
N ILE A 544 21.48 -47.47 18.51
CA ILE A 544 22.56 -48.37 18.06
C ILE A 544 23.58 -48.62 19.18
N LEU A 545 23.89 -47.63 20.02
CA LEU A 545 24.77 -47.79 21.17
C LEU A 545 24.14 -48.61 22.32
N LEU A 546 22.80 -48.69 22.40
CA LEU A 546 22.07 -49.31 23.51
C LEU A 546 21.51 -50.71 23.21
N VAL A 547 21.45 -51.15 21.94
CA VAL A 547 20.95 -52.50 21.57
C VAL A 547 21.95 -53.58 22.03
N PRO A 548 21.60 -54.41 23.03
CA PRO A 548 22.48 -55.47 23.53
C PRO A 548 22.43 -56.65 22.54
N GLY A 549 23.45 -56.75 21.68
CA GLY A 549 23.53 -57.76 20.61
C GLY A 549 24.41 -57.33 19.43
N ILE A 550 24.64 -56.02 19.27
CA ILE A 550 25.79 -55.52 18.51
C ILE A 550 26.98 -55.61 19.47
N SER A 551 27.65 -56.77 19.46
CA SER A 551 28.82 -57.03 20.28
C SER A 551 29.87 -55.93 20.06
N ILE A 552 29.93 -54.96 20.97
CA ILE A 552 31.12 -54.13 21.16
C ILE A 552 32.18 -55.13 21.66
N VAL A 553 32.94 -55.69 20.72
CA VAL A 553 34.12 -56.50 21.05
C VAL A 553 34.97 -55.67 22.02
N PRO A 554 35.29 -56.16 23.22
CA PRO A 554 36.17 -55.47 24.15
C PRO A 554 37.54 -55.28 23.47
N GLY A 555 37.76 -54.09 22.90
CA GLY A 555 38.90 -53.78 22.03
C GLY A 555 38.56 -52.87 20.83
N SER A 556 37.34 -52.94 20.29
CA SER A 556 36.91 -52.15 19.11
C SER A 556 36.65 -50.67 19.43
N CYS A 557 36.24 -50.34 20.66
CA CYS A 557 36.00 -48.95 21.10
C CYS A 557 37.26 -48.07 21.08
N SER A 558 38.44 -48.69 21.10
CA SER A 558 39.71 -47.98 20.92
C SER A 558 39.79 -47.33 19.53
N THR A 559 39.16 -47.88 18.48
CA THR A 559 39.33 -47.39 17.10
C THR A 559 38.48 -46.16 16.74
N LEU A 560 37.28 -45.99 17.31
CA LEU A 560 36.45 -44.79 17.09
C LEU A 560 37.05 -43.53 17.71
N THR A 561 37.73 -43.67 18.85
CA THR A 561 38.32 -42.54 19.58
C THR A 561 39.80 -42.33 19.26
N THR A 562 40.48 -43.32 18.65
CA THR A 562 41.89 -43.18 18.23
C THR A 562 42.05 -42.80 16.76
N ASP A 563 41.12 -43.12 15.86
CA ASP A 563 41.17 -42.66 14.46
C ASP A 563 40.89 -41.14 14.39
N PRO A 564 41.81 -40.32 13.86
CA PRO A 564 41.58 -38.90 13.67
C PRO A 564 40.28 -38.63 12.89
N ALA A 565 39.98 -39.36 11.82
CA ALA A 565 38.78 -39.14 11.01
C ALA A 565 37.49 -39.36 11.83
N MET A 566 37.47 -40.35 12.71
CA MET A 566 36.29 -40.68 13.52
C MET A 566 36.06 -39.67 14.64
N ARG A 567 37.13 -39.16 15.25
CA ARG A 567 37.04 -38.03 16.19
C ARG A 567 36.44 -36.78 15.55
N HIS A 568 36.80 -36.51 14.29
CA HIS A 568 36.22 -35.38 13.54
C HIS A 568 34.72 -35.58 13.32
N MET A 569 34.29 -36.77 12.90
CA MET A 569 32.87 -37.05 12.66
C MET A 569 32.03 -37.02 13.94
N LEU A 570 32.56 -37.52 15.07
CA LEU A 570 31.91 -37.40 16.38
C LEU A 570 31.79 -35.94 16.83
N ALA A 571 32.82 -35.12 16.63
CA ALA A 571 32.77 -33.70 16.97
C ALA A 571 31.73 -32.94 16.12
N ILE A 572 31.67 -33.21 14.82
CA ILE A 572 30.67 -32.62 13.92
C ILE A 572 29.25 -32.98 14.38
N LEU A 573 28.99 -34.27 14.66
CA LEU A 573 27.67 -34.73 15.09
C LEU A 573 27.28 -34.15 16.46
N GLY A 574 28.23 -34.09 17.41
CA GLY A 574 28.00 -33.54 18.74
C GLY A 574 27.64 -32.05 18.71
N VAL A 575 28.33 -31.25 17.88
CA VAL A 575 28.01 -29.84 17.68
C VAL A 575 26.66 -29.67 16.98
N ALA A 576 26.34 -30.50 16.00
CA ALA A 576 25.08 -30.42 15.26
C ALA A 576 23.86 -30.72 16.13
N ILE A 577 23.92 -31.73 17.01
CA ILE A 577 22.79 -32.13 17.89
C ILE A 577 22.56 -31.13 19.03
N LEU A 578 23.60 -30.38 19.45
CA LEU A 578 23.51 -29.43 20.55
C LEU A 578 22.40 -28.37 20.35
N GLY A 579 22.25 -27.86 19.13
CA GLY A 579 21.23 -26.86 18.78
C GLY A 579 19.80 -27.36 19.00
N PRO A 580 19.36 -28.43 18.30
CA PRO A 580 18.05 -29.05 18.53
C PRO A 580 17.81 -29.46 19.98
N ALA A 581 18.83 -30.00 20.67
CA ALA A 581 18.71 -30.38 22.07
C ALA A 581 18.43 -29.18 22.99
N ILE A 582 19.12 -28.04 22.80
CA ILE A 582 18.86 -26.80 23.55
C ILE A 582 17.44 -26.30 23.29
N ILE A 583 16.97 -26.35 22.04
CA ILE A 583 15.61 -25.90 21.69
C ILE A 583 14.54 -26.81 22.31
N LEU A 584 14.73 -28.13 22.30
CA LEU A 584 13.76 -29.08 22.87
C LEU A 584 13.74 -29.03 24.40
N LEU A 585 14.89 -28.88 25.05
CA LEU A 585 15.01 -28.91 26.50
C LEU A 585 14.72 -27.54 27.15
N GLY A 586 14.88 -26.44 26.41
CA GLY A 586 14.80 -25.08 26.94
C GLY A 586 14.02 -24.08 26.10
N GLY A 587 13.40 -24.47 24.98
CA GLY A 587 12.79 -23.54 24.02
C GLY A 587 11.72 -22.62 24.59
N ASP A 588 10.93 -23.10 25.56
CA ASP A 588 9.91 -22.27 26.23
C ASP A 588 10.50 -21.21 27.18
N LEU A 589 11.78 -21.34 27.54
CA LEU A 589 12.53 -20.38 28.36
C LEU A 589 13.32 -19.36 27.51
N LEU A 590 13.42 -19.58 26.19
CA LEU A 590 14.18 -18.73 25.28
C LEU A 590 13.31 -17.58 24.77
N SER A 591 13.34 -16.43 25.46
CA SER A 591 12.77 -15.19 24.92
C SER A 591 13.52 -14.76 23.64
N SER A 592 12.90 -13.91 22.82
CA SER A 592 13.54 -13.36 21.62
C SER A 592 14.86 -12.63 21.91
N GLU A 593 14.97 -12.01 23.08
CA GLU A 593 16.18 -11.36 23.57
C GLU A 593 17.27 -12.37 23.92
N VAL A 594 16.91 -13.47 24.59
CA VAL A 594 17.81 -14.58 24.91
C VAL A 594 18.34 -15.24 23.63
N ILE A 595 17.49 -15.44 22.62
CA ILE A 595 17.90 -15.92 21.30
C ILE A 595 18.93 -14.98 20.66
N GLY A 596 18.76 -13.67 20.81
CA GLY A 596 19.74 -12.67 20.35
C GLY A 596 21.12 -12.82 21.01
N VAL A 597 21.15 -13.05 22.33
CA VAL A 597 22.39 -13.29 23.10
C VAL A 597 23.06 -14.60 22.67
N LEU A 598 22.30 -15.69 22.56
CA LEU A 598 22.79 -16.98 22.04
C LEU A 598 23.38 -16.82 20.64
N GLY A 599 22.76 -16.00 19.78
CA GLY A 599 23.30 -15.65 18.47
C GLY A 599 24.71 -15.05 18.57
N ASN A 600 24.96 -14.13 19.49
CA ASN A 600 26.30 -13.54 19.68
C ASN A 600 27.32 -14.53 20.25
N ILE A 601 26.91 -15.39 21.18
CA ILE A 601 27.76 -16.48 21.69
C ILE A 601 28.15 -17.42 20.55
N HIS A 602 27.19 -17.78 19.69
CA HIS A 602 27.45 -18.63 18.53
C HIS A 602 28.50 -18.03 17.59
N LYS A 603 28.51 -16.70 17.38
CA LYS A 603 29.55 -16.02 16.60
C LYS A 603 30.94 -16.18 17.22
N ALA A 604 31.06 -16.01 18.54
CA ALA A 604 32.33 -16.17 19.25
C ALA A 604 32.83 -17.62 19.21
N VAL A 605 31.94 -18.59 19.45
CA VAL A 605 32.24 -20.02 19.39
C VAL A 605 32.66 -20.43 17.98
N ALA A 606 32.03 -19.91 16.94
CA ALA A 606 32.39 -20.18 15.55
C ALA A 606 33.86 -19.78 15.27
N ILE A 607 34.30 -18.60 15.71
CA ILE A 607 35.69 -18.15 15.55
C ILE A 607 36.66 -19.11 16.26
N LEU A 608 36.34 -19.53 17.49
CA LEU A 608 37.18 -20.47 18.25
C LEU A 608 37.26 -21.84 17.56
N MET A 609 36.16 -22.33 17.00
CA MET A 609 36.12 -23.60 16.26
C MET A 609 36.97 -23.54 14.99
N VAL A 610 36.95 -22.43 14.25
CA VAL A 610 37.81 -22.23 13.08
C VAL A 610 39.28 -22.26 13.48
N LEU A 611 39.66 -21.56 14.55
CA LEU A 611 41.03 -21.57 15.07
C LEU A 611 41.47 -22.96 15.52
N ALA A 612 40.59 -23.71 16.19
CA ALA A 612 40.86 -25.09 16.62
C ALA A 612 41.10 -26.02 15.42
N VAL A 613 40.31 -25.88 14.34
CA VAL A 613 40.45 -26.68 13.13
C VAL A 613 41.73 -26.35 12.38
N VAL A 614 42.09 -25.06 12.27
CA VAL A 614 43.37 -24.62 11.70
C VAL A 614 44.54 -25.20 12.49
N LEU A 615 44.50 -25.12 13.83
CA LEU A 615 45.54 -25.70 14.70
C LEU A 615 45.65 -27.22 14.54
N MET A 616 44.53 -27.91 14.37
CA MET A 616 44.50 -29.36 14.18
C MET A 616 45.05 -29.78 12.81
N ILE A 617 44.77 -29.02 11.75
CA ILE A 617 45.34 -29.25 10.41
C ILE A 617 46.86 -29.04 10.42
N ILE A 618 47.34 -28.03 11.14
CA ILE A 618 48.77 -27.70 11.27
C ILE A 618 49.51 -28.78 12.09
N ARG A 619 48.88 -29.30 13.17
CA ARG A 619 49.51 -30.24 14.11
C ARG A 619 49.30 -31.73 13.76
N GLY A 620 48.42 -32.05 12.81
CA GLY A 620 48.09 -33.44 12.47
C GLY A 620 49.19 -34.16 11.70
N GLN A 621 49.88 -35.10 12.36
CA GLN A 621 50.82 -36.05 11.74
C GLN A 621 50.14 -37.43 11.59
N GLY A 622 49.93 -37.89 10.35
CA GLY A 622 49.29 -39.18 10.04
C GLY A 622 48.77 -39.28 8.59
N SER A 623 48.40 -40.49 8.13
CA SER A 623 47.80 -40.69 6.80
C SER A 623 46.39 -40.10 6.75
N ARG A 624 46.16 -39.19 5.79
CA ARG A 624 44.90 -38.45 5.65
C ARG A 624 43.94 -39.26 4.79
N SER A 625 42.99 -39.94 5.41
CA SER A 625 41.92 -40.64 4.70
C SER A 625 41.05 -39.65 3.92
N LEU A 626 40.37 -40.11 2.86
CA LEU A 626 39.43 -39.29 2.09
C LEU A 626 38.36 -38.66 3.01
N LEU A 627 37.86 -39.43 3.98
CA LEU A 627 36.86 -38.98 4.96
C LEU A 627 37.37 -37.81 5.83
N PHE A 628 38.64 -37.85 6.24
CA PHE A 628 39.29 -36.74 6.96
C PHE A 628 39.37 -35.48 6.09
N VAL A 629 39.80 -35.61 4.84
CA VAL A 629 39.92 -34.48 3.90
C VAL A 629 38.56 -33.84 3.63
N LEU A 630 37.53 -34.65 3.36
CA LEU A 630 36.16 -34.16 3.14
C LEU A 630 35.60 -33.44 4.37
N GLY A 631 35.87 -33.96 5.58
CA GLY A 631 35.49 -33.28 6.84
C GLY A 631 36.14 -31.91 6.98
N VAL A 632 37.45 -31.80 6.69
CA VAL A 632 38.17 -30.52 6.72
C VAL A 632 37.61 -29.54 5.69
N ILE A 633 37.38 -29.98 4.45
CA ILE A 633 36.79 -29.13 3.39
C ILE A 633 35.43 -28.58 3.83
N GLY A 634 34.56 -29.44 4.37
CA GLY A 634 33.25 -29.02 4.83
C GLY A 634 33.34 -28.01 5.99
N ILE A 635 34.26 -28.19 6.94
CA ILE A 635 34.45 -27.21 8.03
C ILE A 635 34.95 -25.87 7.49
N VAL A 636 35.90 -25.86 6.55
CA VAL A 636 36.38 -24.63 5.88
C VAL A 636 35.24 -23.94 5.14
N PHE A 637 34.38 -24.71 4.47
CA PHE A 637 33.18 -24.19 3.82
C PHE A 637 32.22 -23.53 4.82
N MET A 638 31.95 -24.19 5.97
CA MET A 638 31.12 -23.62 7.05
C MET A 638 31.73 -22.37 7.66
N ALA A 639 33.05 -22.35 7.85
CA ALA A 639 33.78 -21.19 8.34
C ALA A 639 33.68 -20.00 7.39
N THR A 640 33.82 -20.25 6.08
CA THR A 640 33.78 -19.23 5.04
C THR A 640 32.37 -18.65 4.90
N THR A 641 31.36 -19.51 4.78
CA THR A 641 29.95 -19.08 4.70
C THR A 641 29.50 -18.36 5.97
N GLY A 642 29.89 -18.86 7.15
CA GLY A 642 29.63 -18.19 8.43
C GLY A 642 30.30 -16.81 8.52
N SER A 643 31.55 -16.68 8.07
CA SER A 643 32.26 -15.40 8.03
C SER A 643 31.57 -14.39 7.11
N ILE A 644 31.12 -14.82 5.94
CA ILE A 644 30.36 -13.96 5.03
C ILE A 644 29.05 -13.48 5.68
N LEU A 645 28.32 -14.34 6.40
CA LEU A 645 27.08 -13.95 7.10
C LEU A 645 27.28 -12.91 8.21
N LEU A 646 28.48 -12.86 8.82
CA LEU A 646 28.82 -11.87 9.83
C LEU A 646 28.95 -10.46 9.25
N PHE A 647 29.53 -10.34 8.04
CA PHE A 647 29.87 -9.05 7.44
C PHE A 647 28.95 -8.62 6.29
N ALA A 648 28.16 -9.54 5.73
CA ALA A 648 27.25 -9.21 4.63
C ALA A 648 26.09 -8.32 5.11
N GLU A 649 25.97 -7.13 4.52
CA GLU A 649 24.84 -6.21 4.75
C GLU A 649 23.70 -6.43 3.76
N SER A 650 23.99 -6.97 2.57
CA SER A 650 22.98 -7.24 1.54
C SER A 650 22.01 -8.33 1.98
N MET A 651 20.71 -8.01 2.00
CA MET A 651 19.65 -8.97 2.33
C MET A 651 19.66 -10.16 1.36
N ASP A 652 19.88 -9.91 0.07
CA ASP A 652 19.87 -10.95 -0.97
C ASP A 652 21.06 -11.91 -0.80
N LEU A 653 22.27 -11.36 -0.64
CA LEU A 653 23.48 -12.16 -0.42
C LEU A 653 23.37 -12.99 0.86
N ARG A 654 22.82 -12.40 1.94
CA ARG A 654 22.61 -13.13 3.19
C ARG A 654 21.70 -14.33 2.98
N GLN A 655 20.58 -14.22 2.26
CA GLN A 655 19.68 -15.36 2.02
C GLN A 655 20.37 -16.50 1.26
N ILE A 656 21.14 -16.16 0.23
CA ILE A 656 21.92 -17.12 -0.56
C ILE A 656 22.94 -17.84 0.33
N VAL A 657 23.79 -17.08 1.02
CA VAL A 657 24.89 -17.63 1.82
C VAL A 657 24.36 -18.42 3.02
N PHE A 658 23.24 -18.00 3.62
CA PHE A 658 22.66 -18.71 4.74
C PHE A 658 22.09 -20.07 4.32
N THR A 659 21.46 -20.11 3.14
CA THR A 659 21.00 -21.39 2.56
C THR A 659 22.19 -22.29 2.24
N LEU A 660 23.27 -21.76 1.66
CA LEU A 660 24.51 -22.53 1.44
C LEU A 660 25.11 -23.05 2.74
N HIS A 661 25.11 -22.24 3.79
CA HIS A 661 25.56 -22.64 5.12
C HIS A 661 24.76 -23.84 5.64
N ASP A 662 23.42 -23.80 5.52
CA ASP A 662 22.55 -24.90 5.96
C ASP A 662 22.71 -26.15 5.08
N ILE A 663 22.94 -26.01 3.77
CA ILE A 663 23.30 -27.15 2.89
C ILE A 663 24.61 -27.78 3.34
N GLY A 664 25.61 -26.95 3.66
CA GLY A 664 26.89 -27.40 4.21
C GLY A 664 26.72 -28.16 5.52
N ALA A 665 25.86 -27.66 6.43
CA ALA A 665 25.53 -28.33 7.68
C ALA A 665 24.89 -29.70 7.44
N VAL A 666 23.87 -29.78 6.57
CA VAL A 666 23.20 -31.05 6.23
C VAL A 666 24.20 -32.06 5.63
N SER A 667 25.05 -31.60 4.71
CA SER A 667 26.03 -32.45 4.03
C SER A 667 27.11 -32.96 4.97
N LEU A 668 27.60 -32.11 5.87
CA LEU A 668 28.57 -32.49 6.91
C LEU A 668 28.00 -33.50 7.89
N VAL A 669 26.76 -33.31 8.32
CA VAL A 669 26.06 -34.24 9.20
C VAL A 669 25.87 -35.59 8.51
N ALA A 670 25.39 -35.59 7.25
CA ALA A 670 25.22 -36.81 6.47
C ALA A 670 26.55 -37.56 6.29
N LEU A 671 27.64 -36.83 6.01
CA LEU A 671 29.00 -37.39 5.93
C LEU A 671 29.43 -38.00 7.25
N ALA A 672 29.17 -37.33 8.38
CA ALA A 672 29.52 -37.82 9.71
C ALA A 672 28.75 -39.10 10.08
N VAL A 673 27.44 -39.13 9.85
CA VAL A 673 26.60 -40.30 10.08
C VAL A 673 27.04 -41.46 9.19
N PHE A 674 27.29 -41.22 7.90
CA PHE A 674 27.77 -42.24 6.97
C PHE A 674 29.15 -42.81 7.38
N GLY A 675 30.09 -41.94 7.74
CA GLY A 675 31.41 -42.34 8.22
C GLY A 675 31.35 -43.19 9.50
N LEU A 676 30.46 -42.83 10.42
CA LEU A 676 30.21 -43.59 11.66
C LEU A 676 29.58 -44.96 11.38
N LEU A 677 28.52 -44.99 10.57
CA LEU A 677 27.81 -46.24 10.24
C LEU A 677 28.69 -47.23 9.47
N THR A 678 29.45 -46.77 8.48
CA THR A 678 30.34 -47.66 7.69
C THR A 678 31.42 -48.30 8.56
N ARG A 679 32.00 -47.55 9.51
CA ARG A 679 32.97 -48.08 10.48
C ARG A 679 32.34 -49.03 11.49
N LEU A 680 31.14 -48.73 11.98
CA LEU A 680 30.37 -49.60 12.87
C LEU A 680 30.03 -50.94 12.18
N LEU A 681 29.53 -50.90 10.94
CA LEU A 681 29.19 -52.10 10.15
C LEU A 681 30.42 -52.94 9.81
N CYS A 682 31.56 -52.32 9.46
CA CYS A 682 32.83 -53.02 9.27
C CYS A 682 33.37 -53.69 10.54
N SER A 683 32.96 -53.22 11.73
CA SER A 683 33.29 -53.84 13.01
C SER A 683 32.34 -54.99 13.38
N ILE A 684 31.19 -55.11 12.74
CA ILE A 684 30.20 -56.19 12.97
C ILE A 684 30.49 -57.40 12.06
N ASN A 685 31.06 -57.17 10.87
CA ASN A 685 31.46 -58.21 9.91
C ASN A 685 32.90 -58.74 10.12
N LYS A 686 33.58 -58.34 11.20
CA LYS A 686 34.84 -58.92 11.69
C LYS A 686 34.58 -59.56 13.02
#